data_AF-A0A8C1V0N1-F1
#
_entry.id   AF-A0A8C1V0N1-F1
#
_cell.length_a   1.000
_cell.length_b   1.000
_cell.length_c   1.000
_cell.angle_alpha   90.00
_cell.angle_beta   90.00
_cell.angle_gamma   90.00
#
_symmetry.space_group_name_H-M   'P 1'
#
loop_
_entity.id
_entity.type
_entity.pdbx_description
1 polymer ?
#
loop_
_entity_poly.entity_id
_entity_poly.type
_entity_poly.pdbx_seq_one_letter_code
_entity_poly.pdbx_strand_id
1 'polypeptide(L)'
;MTPIADVQNRTAVLDLMKVDANSAGIYSVSYVGDSALYSAWIRLIIRECPKNKWGSECDKECPECLNGGVCHDKDGDCVCPPGFMGMHCETACREGMFGRNCQESCKSENGCQGLSFCLTDPYGCSCASGWQGDRCRKPCLEGMYGADCLLSCNCKNKGKCNRFNGCQCPTGWRGQYCEKSDRAPEILDMASNLEGNLNSSHKITCSATGHPLPSHMSIELRKLDSTVLKASHTTMDSKKSTAHFEIPRLSAEHNGLWECRVSTNGGQDSFKFTLTVKEPPYPTTAPKLLSRSSKQLVVKPVETYAGDSPIISTKVLYKPVDTEDSWSSIIVYGSDQITLSNLKPSTRYHVRVQLTRPGDGGEGPLGPEAIMETDCPGTCCFSYQQGFSSYIPTTQQVGRPMAKDHQLLWAVVGSVAVTCVTILLALLILFYIRKSGEETILQFNSGTLTLTRRPKPSPEPLTYPILEWEDIKFEDVIGEGNFGQVIRAMVKKDGIKMSAAIKMLKEFASENDHRDFAGELEVLCKLGQHPNIINLIGACENRGYLYIAIEYAPYGNLLDFLRKSRVLETDPAFAKEHGTASTLTSQQLLQFAADVATGMHYLSDKQFIHRDLAARNVLVGESLVAKIADFGLSRGEEVYVKKTMGRLPVRWMAIESLNYSVYTTKSDVWSFGVLLWEIVSLGGTPYCGMTCAELYEKLPQGYRMEQPRNCDDEVYELMRQCWRDRPYERPPFSQISVQLNRMQEARKAYVNMALFENFTYAGIDATAEEA
;
A
#
# COMPACT_ATOMS: atom_id res chain seq x y z
N MET A 1 -43.99 20.69 36.69
CA MET A 1 -45.36 20.45 36.22
C MET A 1 -45.26 19.49 35.05
N THR A 2 -45.96 18.36 35.10
CA THR A 2 -46.14 17.48 33.95
C THR A 2 -46.83 18.29 32.85
N PRO A 3 -46.24 18.46 31.66
CA PRO A 3 -46.92 19.19 30.59
C PRO A 3 -48.19 18.41 30.20
N ILE A 4 -49.33 19.10 30.21
CA ILE A 4 -50.62 18.52 29.85
C ILE A 4 -50.72 18.59 28.33
N ALA A 5 -50.77 17.43 27.67
CA ALA A 5 -51.00 17.34 26.24
C ALA A 5 -52.45 17.72 25.90
N ASP A 6 -52.65 18.44 24.81
CA ASP A 6 -53.98 18.78 24.32
C ASP A 6 -54.51 17.63 23.45
N VAL A 7 -55.80 17.31 23.53
CA VAL A 7 -56.38 16.19 22.76
C VAL A 7 -57.08 16.75 21.53
N GLN A 8 -56.46 16.62 20.37
CA GLN A 8 -57.00 17.06 19.08
C GLN A 8 -57.37 15.85 18.23
N ASN A 9 -58.65 15.73 17.85
CA ASN A 9 -59.14 14.66 16.98
C ASN A 9 -58.74 13.25 17.45
N ARG A 10 -58.92 12.96 18.75
CA ARG A 10 -58.52 11.70 19.43
C ARG A 10 -57.00 11.43 19.45
N THR A 11 -56.17 12.42 19.13
CA THR A 11 -54.71 12.34 19.22
C THR A 11 -54.24 13.27 20.34
N ALA A 12 -53.44 12.76 21.28
CA ALA A 12 -52.79 13.61 22.27
C ALA A 12 -51.57 14.29 21.62
N VAL A 13 -51.51 15.62 21.68
CA VAL A 13 -50.45 16.44 21.06
C VAL A 13 -49.69 17.20 22.14
N LEU A 14 -48.36 17.12 22.10
CA LEU A 14 -47.45 17.87 22.95
C LEU A 14 -46.55 18.74 22.08
N ASP A 15 -46.73 20.06 22.14
CA ASP A 15 -45.90 21.02 21.42
C ASP A 15 -44.69 21.44 22.27
N LEU A 16 -43.49 21.13 21.79
CA LEU A 16 -42.23 21.55 22.40
C LEU A 16 -41.69 22.79 21.68
N MET A 17 -41.68 23.93 22.36
CA MET A 17 -41.09 25.17 21.82
C MET A 17 -39.62 25.28 22.23
N LYS A 18 -38.73 25.58 21.27
CA LYS A 18 -37.27 25.72 21.45
C LYS A 18 -36.60 24.46 22.01
N VAL A 19 -36.66 23.39 21.22
CA VAL A 19 -36.08 22.07 21.51
C VAL A 19 -34.55 22.17 21.64
N ASP A 20 -34.01 21.75 22.78
CA ASP A 20 -32.57 21.69 23.09
C ASP A 20 -32.19 20.29 23.62
N ALA A 21 -30.91 20.03 23.91
CA ALA A 21 -30.45 18.72 24.37
C ALA A 21 -31.20 18.18 25.61
N ASN A 22 -31.75 19.05 26.47
CA ASN A 22 -32.50 18.63 27.66
C ASN A 22 -33.93 18.20 27.34
N SER A 23 -34.43 18.52 26.15
CA SER A 23 -35.70 18.02 25.64
C SER A 23 -35.60 16.56 25.14
N ALA A 24 -34.41 15.96 25.09
CA ALA A 24 -34.27 14.58 24.61
C ALA A 24 -34.69 13.58 25.70
N GLY A 25 -35.29 12.46 25.31
CA GLY A 25 -35.69 11.43 26.28
C GLY A 25 -36.87 10.58 25.85
N ILE A 26 -37.43 9.84 26.81
CA ILE A 26 -38.62 9.00 26.63
C ILE A 26 -39.81 9.73 27.24
N TYR A 27 -40.83 9.94 26.43
CA TYR A 27 -42.10 10.52 26.80
C TYR A 27 -43.13 9.42 26.97
N SER A 28 -43.91 9.47 28.05
CA SER A 28 -45.03 8.57 28.29
C SER A 28 -46.35 9.32 28.25
N VAL A 29 -47.36 8.75 27.59
CA VAL A 29 -48.73 9.24 27.61
C VAL A 29 -49.67 8.17 28.18
N SER A 30 -50.44 8.52 29.20
CA SER A 30 -51.45 7.64 29.83
C SER A 30 -52.66 8.45 30.28
N TYR A 31 -53.75 7.73 30.55
CA TYR A 31 -54.90 8.31 31.21
C TYR A 31 -54.54 8.68 32.66
N VAL A 32 -55.16 9.76 33.15
CA VAL A 32 -54.93 10.25 34.52
C VAL A 32 -55.44 9.22 35.52
N GLY A 33 -54.56 8.72 36.39
CA GLY A 33 -54.88 7.70 37.40
C GLY A 33 -54.48 6.27 37.03
N ASP A 34 -54.05 6.02 35.78
CA ASP A 34 -53.50 4.73 35.38
C ASP A 34 -52.04 4.54 35.82
N SER A 35 -51.64 3.28 35.97
CA SER A 35 -50.24 2.91 36.18
C SER A 35 -49.39 3.29 34.97
N ALA A 36 -48.15 3.71 35.21
CA ALA A 36 -47.15 4.00 34.18
C ALA A 36 -46.85 2.79 33.25
N LEU A 37 -47.26 1.58 33.66
CA LEU A 37 -47.15 0.35 32.87
C LEU A 37 -48.14 0.29 31.69
N TYR A 38 -49.22 1.08 31.72
CA TYR A 38 -50.23 1.13 30.66
C TYR A 38 -50.07 2.35 29.74
N SER A 39 -49.00 3.12 29.92
CA SER A 39 -48.69 4.28 29.08
C SER A 39 -48.16 3.85 27.70
N ALA A 40 -48.43 4.65 26.67
CA ALA A 40 -47.70 4.58 25.41
C ALA A 40 -46.40 5.40 25.52
N TRP A 41 -45.32 4.93 24.90
CA TRP A 41 -43.99 5.54 25.02
C TRP A 41 -43.44 5.99 23.67
N ILE A 42 -42.81 7.16 23.65
CA ILE A 42 -42.17 7.74 22.46
C ILE A 42 -40.78 8.22 22.86
N ARG A 43 -39.76 7.92 22.04
CA ARG A 43 -38.40 8.41 22.26
C ARG A 43 -38.11 9.59 21.33
N LEU A 44 -37.72 10.72 21.91
CA LEU A 44 -37.26 11.91 21.19
C LEU A 44 -35.73 11.97 21.24
N ILE A 45 -35.11 11.97 20.05
CA ILE A 45 -33.66 12.08 19.86
C ILE A 45 -33.39 13.48 19.31
N ILE A 46 -32.47 14.20 19.95
CA ILE A 46 -32.07 15.55 19.54
C ILE A 46 -30.59 15.50 19.22
N ARG A 47 -30.25 15.95 18.02
CA ARG A 47 -28.87 16.05 17.55
C ARG A 47 -28.22 17.31 18.09
N GLU A 48 -26.94 17.24 18.40
CA GLU A 48 -26.10 18.36 18.82
C GLU A 48 -25.92 19.37 17.69
N CYS A 49 -25.90 18.89 16.44
CA CYS A 49 -25.77 19.73 15.25
C CYS A 49 -27.06 19.90 14.45
N PRO A 50 -27.23 21.05 13.77
CA PRO A 50 -28.29 21.25 12.79
C PRO A 50 -28.26 20.22 11.66
N LYS A 51 -29.38 20.08 10.95
CA LYS A 51 -29.47 19.21 9.77
C LYS A 51 -28.32 19.52 8.79
N ASN A 52 -27.71 18.46 8.27
CA ASN A 52 -26.58 18.49 7.33
C ASN A 52 -25.26 19.04 7.89
N LYS A 53 -25.12 19.17 9.21
CA LYS A 53 -23.86 19.55 9.86
C LYS A 53 -23.41 18.50 10.88
N TRP A 54 -22.10 18.40 11.07
CA TRP A 54 -21.47 17.54 12.06
C TRP A 54 -20.15 18.16 12.57
N GLY A 55 -19.60 17.57 13.64
CA GLY A 55 -18.37 18.00 14.29
C GLY A 55 -18.66 18.77 15.58
N SER A 56 -17.63 18.93 16.42
CA SER A 56 -17.75 19.56 17.73
C SER A 56 -18.28 21.00 17.70
N GLU A 57 -18.13 21.70 16.56
CA GLU A 57 -18.64 23.05 16.34
C GLU A 57 -19.70 23.13 15.22
N CYS A 58 -20.15 21.97 14.69
CA CYS A 58 -21.10 21.88 13.58
C CYS A 58 -20.68 22.67 12.32
N ASP A 59 -19.38 22.79 12.11
CA ASP A 59 -18.73 23.50 11.02
C ASP A 59 -18.67 22.66 9.74
N LYS A 60 -18.55 21.32 9.88
CA LYS A 60 -18.41 20.39 8.77
C LYS A 60 -19.75 20.01 8.16
N GLU A 61 -19.77 19.83 6.85
CA GLU A 61 -20.95 19.38 6.12
C GLU A 61 -21.07 17.86 6.16
N CYS A 62 -22.28 17.38 6.41
CA CYS A 62 -22.59 15.97 6.35
C CYS A 62 -22.48 15.45 4.91
N PRO A 63 -21.95 14.23 4.72
CA PRO A 63 -22.10 13.54 3.45
C PRO A 63 -23.59 13.31 3.14
N GLU A 64 -23.92 13.22 1.85
CA GLU A 64 -25.28 12.90 1.42
C GLU A 64 -25.58 11.43 1.78
N CYS A 65 -26.37 11.22 2.84
CA CYS A 65 -26.84 9.90 3.24
C CYS A 65 -28.11 9.54 2.46
N LEU A 66 -28.00 8.56 1.58
CA LEU A 66 -29.08 8.09 0.71
C LEU A 66 -30.01 7.12 1.45
N ASN A 67 -31.11 6.77 0.78
CA ASN A 67 -32.07 5.74 1.22
C ASN A 67 -32.59 5.90 2.66
N GLY A 68 -32.65 7.13 3.19
CA GLY A 68 -33.14 7.40 4.55
C GLY A 68 -32.08 7.24 5.65
N GLY A 69 -30.79 7.21 5.29
CA GLY A 69 -29.69 7.26 6.24
C GLY A 69 -29.60 8.59 6.98
N VAL A 70 -29.10 8.55 8.21
CA VAL A 70 -28.96 9.73 9.07
C VAL A 70 -27.48 9.97 9.33
N CYS A 71 -26.99 11.14 8.90
CA CYS A 71 -25.62 11.58 9.22
C CYS A 71 -25.47 11.76 10.73
N HIS A 72 -24.45 11.13 11.29
CA HIS A 72 -24.07 11.22 12.68
C HIS A 72 -23.40 12.58 12.95
N ASP A 73 -23.86 13.27 13.99
CA ASP A 73 -23.49 14.66 14.28
C ASP A 73 -22.09 14.84 14.87
N LYS A 74 -21.44 13.77 15.34
CA LYS A 74 -20.09 13.85 15.93
C LYS A 74 -18.95 13.54 14.97
N ASP A 75 -19.13 12.56 14.09
CA ASP A 75 -18.09 11.99 13.21
C ASP A 75 -18.45 12.08 11.72
N GLY A 76 -19.69 12.45 11.38
CA GLY A 76 -20.12 12.66 10.01
C GLY A 76 -20.48 11.37 9.26
N ASP A 77 -20.44 10.22 9.91
CA ASP A 77 -20.75 8.93 9.29
C ASP A 77 -22.26 8.78 9.04
N CYS A 78 -22.65 8.11 7.95
CA CYS A 78 -24.05 7.78 7.71
C CYS A 78 -24.47 6.53 8.49
N VAL A 79 -25.45 6.67 9.39
CA VAL A 79 -26.12 5.52 10.01
C VAL A 79 -27.20 5.02 9.05
N CYS A 80 -26.98 3.84 8.48
CA CYS A 80 -27.83 3.30 7.43
C CYS A 80 -29.04 2.53 7.94
N PRO A 81 -30.22 2.71 7.30
CA PRO A 81 -31.43 2.01 7.70
C PRO A 81 -31.32 0.49 7.48
N PRO A 82 -32.09 -0.31 8.25
CA PRO A 82 -32.15 -1.77 8.10
C PRO A 82 -32.58 -2.16 6.67
N GLY A 83 -31.64 -2.74 5.92
CA GLY A 83 -31.81 -3.10 4.51
C GLY A 83 -30.95 -2.28 3.53
N PHE A 84 -30.11 -1.36 4.02
CA PHE A 84 -29.14 -0.61 3.22
C PHE A 84 -27.77 -0.54 3.90
N MET A 85 -26.72 -0.43 3.10
CA MET A 85 -25.32 -0.30 3.52
C MET A 85 -24.52 0.61 2.58
N GLY A 86 -23.24 0.81 2.89
CA GLY A 86 -22.34 1.70 2.16
C GLY A 86 -22.06 2.98 2.95
N MET A 87 -21.03 3.72 2.54
CA MET A 87 -20.62 4.94 3.24
C MET A 87 -21.69 6.04 3.19
N HIS A 88 -22.55 5.98 2.18
CA HIS A 88 -23.67 6.87 1.94
C HIS A 88 -25.02 6.13 1.96
N CYS A 89 -25.07 4.89 2.48
CA CYS A 89 -26.27 4.04 2.46
C CYS A 89 -26.84 3.79 1.05
N GLU A 90 -25.98 3.86 0.04
CA GLU A 90 -26.32 3.81 -1.39
C GLU A 90 -26.64 2.39 -1.88
N THR A 91 -26.20 1.36 -1.15
CA THR A 91 -26.30 -0.04 -1.57
C THR A 91 -27.44 -0.72 -0.81
N ALA A 92 -28.41 -1.26 -1.54
CA ALA A 92 -29.47 -2.06 -0.94
C ALA A 92 -28.96 -3.47 -0.59
N CYS A 93 -29.33 -3.94 0.60
CA CYS A 93 -29.12 -5.32 1.01
C CYS A 93 -29.97 -6.28 0.16
N ARG A 94 -29.57 -7.55 0.13
CA ARG A 94 -30.45 -8.62 -0.33
C ARG A 94 -31.71 -8.68 0.56
N GLU A 95 -32.86 -9.00 -0.03
CA GLU A 95 -34.12 -9.10 0.69
C GLU A 95 -33.98 -10.01 1.93
N GLY A 96 -34.38 -9.52 3.10
CA GLY A 96 -34.26 -10.22 4.37
C GLY A 96 -32.92 -10.06 5.10
N MET A 97 -31.96 -9.32 4.53
CA MET A 97 -30.67 -9.02 5.16
C MET A 97 -30.62 -7.59 5.70
N PHE A 98 -29.90 -7.36 6.79
CA PHE A 98 -29.74 -6.06 7.45
C PHE A 98 -28.38 -5.95 8.18
N GLY A 99 -28.17 -4.83 8.88
CA GLY A 99 -26.93 -4.53 9.60
C GLY A 99 -25.93 -3.71 8.77
N ARG A 100 -24.86 -3.23 9.41
CA ARG A 100 -23.89 -2.27 8.81
C ARG A 100 -23.30 -2.74 7.47
N ASN A 101 -23.20 -4.06 7.27
CA ASN A 101 -22.68 -4.70 6.06
C ASN A 101 -23.67 -5.70 5.42
N CYS A 102 -24.97 -5.62 5.71
CA CYS A 102 -25.98 -6.58 5.23
C CYS A 102 -25.67 -8.06 5.54
N GLN A 103 -24.98 -8.36 6.64
CA GLN A 103 -24.55 -9.72 7.00
C GLN A 103 -25.50 -10.43 7.98
N GLU A 104 -26.43 -9.69 8.57
CA GLU A 104 -27.45 -10.22 9.46
C GLU A 104 -28.69 -10.58 8.66
N SER A 105 -29.38 -11.66 9.03
CA SER A 105 -30.58 -12.12 8.34
C SER A 105 -31.77 -12.19 9.29
N CYS A 106 -32.94 -11.82 8.78
CA CYS A 106 -34.20 -11.95 9.48
C CYS A 106 -34.60 -13.44 9.53
N LYS A 107 -34.67 -14.01 10.74
CA LYS A 107 -34.90 -15.46 10.96
C LYS A 107 -36.33 -15.94 10.69
N SER A 108 -37.25 -15.04 10.33
CA SER A 108 -38.66 -15.37 10.08
C SER A 108 -38.85 -15.84 8.63
N GLU A 109 -39.77 -16.78 8.42
CA GLU A 109 -40.13 -17.30 7.09
C GLU A 109 -40.62 -16.19 6.13
N ASN A 110 -41.17 -15.11 6.68
CA ASN A 110 -41.64 -13.95 5.92
C ASN A 110 -40.61 -12.79 5.90
N GLY A 111 -39.32 -13.09 6.04
CA GLY A 111 -38.25 -12.09 6.09
C GLY A 111 -38.32 -11.24 7.35
N CYS A 112 -38.21 -9.91 7.22
CA CYS A 112 -38.19 -9.00 8.37
C CYS A 112 -39.58 -8.56 8.86
N GLN A 113 -40.65 -9.23 8.42
CA GLN A 113 -42.01 -8.92 8.84
C GLN A 113 -42.16 -9.05 10.36
N GLY A 114 -42.74 -8.04 11.00
CA GLY A 114 -42.99 -8.06 12.43
C GLY A 114 -41.82 -7.59 13.30
N LEU A 115 -40.68 -7.24 12.69
CA LEU A 115 -39.46 -6.85 13.40
C LEU A 115 -39.26 -5.33 13.35
N SER A 116 -39.04 -4.72 14.51
CA SER A 116 -38.56 -3.34 14.65
C SER A 116 -37.07 -3.36 14.98
N PHE A 117 -36.31 -2.54 14.30
CA PHE A 117 -34.86 -2.39 14.45
C PHE A 117 -34.58 -1.07 15.15
N CYS A 118 -33.73 -1.10 16.16
CA CYS A 118 -33.21 0.11 16.79
C CYS A 118 -31.71 0.20 16.52
N LEU A 119 -31.29 1.29 15.90
CA LEU A 119 -29.90 1.59 15.59
C LEU A 119 -29.36 2.65 16.56
N THR A 120 -28.06 2.91 16.47
CA THR A 120 -27.41 3.95 17.26
C THR A 120 -28.01 5.31 16.97
N ASP A 121 -28.02 6.17 17.98
CA ASP A 121 -28.30 7.58 17.77
C ASP A 121 -27.29 8.14 16.75
N PRO A 122 -27.69 9.04 15.85
CA PRO A 122 -28.96 9.77 15.84
C PRO A 122 -30.10 9.10 15.03
N TYR A 123 -30.00 7.82 14.63
CA TYR A 123 -31.00 7.19 13.77
C TYR A 123 -32.32 6.85 14.50
N GLY A 124 -32.25 6.18 15.65
CA GLY A 124 -33.43 5.74 16.39
C GLY A 124 -33.93 4.35 15.97
N CYS A 125 -35.25 4.16 15.86
CA CYS A 125 -35.84 2.86 15.53
C CYS A 125 -36.80 2.95 14.34
N SER A 126 -36.86 1.89 13.54
CA SER A 126 -37.71 1.78 12.35
C SER A 126 -38.02 0.32 12.00
N CYS A 127 -38.99 0.11 11.12
CA CYS A 127 -39.15 -1.16 10.42
C CYS A 127 -38.06 -1.35 9.35
N ALA A 128 -37.75 -2.61 9.02
CA ALA A 128 -36.91 -2.93 7.87
C ALA A 128 -37.51 -2.39 6.56
N SER A 129 -36.64 -2.11 5.59
CA SER A 129 -37.06 -1.74 4.23
C SER A 129 -38.12 -2.71 3.70
N GLY A 130 -39.20 -2.19 3.12
CA GLY A 130 -40.31 -3.00 2.61
C GLY A 130 -41.48 -3.20 3.58
N TRP A 131 -41.36 -2.77 4.83
CA TRP A 131 -42.37 -2.95 5.89
C TRP A 131 -42.72 -1.64 6.62
N GLN A 132 -43.96 -1.53 7.07
CA GLN A 132 -44.49 -0.34 7.78
C GLN A 132 -45.54 -0.69 8.85
N GLY A 133 -45.89 0.33 9.62
CA GLY A 133 -46.89 0.31 10.71
C GLY A 133 -46.28 -0.07 12.05
N ASP A 134 -47.01 0.17 13.14
CA ASP A 134 -46.51 0.13 14.53
C ASP A 134 -45.92 -1.22 14.98
N ARG A 135 -46.18 -2.29 14.22
CA ARG A 135 -45.61 -3.63 14.43
C ARG A 135 -44.88 -4.19 13.22
N CYS A 136 -44.58 -3.38 12.20
CA CYS A 136 -43.85 -3.77 11.00
C CYS A 136 -44.45 -4.96 10.22
N ARG A 137 -45.79 -5.13 10.28
CA ARG A 137 -46.47 -6.29 9.66
C ARG A 137 -47.04 -5.99 8.28
N LYS A 138 -47.21 -4.71 7.92
CA LYS A 138 -47.84 -4.30 6.67
C LYS A 138 -46.74 -4.07 5.61
N PRO A 139 -46.89 -4.58 4.38
CA PRO A 139 -45.94 -4.27 3.31
C PRO A 139 -46.06 -2.80 2.87
N CYS A 140 -45.02 -2.28 2.21
CA CYS A 140 -45.12 -0.97 1.55
C CYS A 140 -46.21 -0.96 0.48
N LEU A 141 -46.85 0.20 0.32
CA LEU A 141 -47.73 0.47 -0.82
C LEU A 141 -46.92 0.48 -2.13
N GLU A 142 -47.59 0.23 -3.25
CA GLU A 142 -46.95 0.30 -4.57
C GLU A 142 -46.31 1.68 -4.79
N GLY A 143 -45.08 1.68 -5.32
CA GLY A 143 -44.30 2.90 -5.53
C GLY A 143 -43.53 3.41 -4.32
N MET A 144 -43.66 2.77 -3.15
CA MET A 144 -42.94 3.16 -1.93
C MET A 144 -41.89 2.11 -1.53
N TYR A 145 -40.78 2.56 -0.94
CA TYR A 145 -39.68 1.72 -0.48
C TYR A 145 -38.96 2.34 0.74
N GLY A 146 -37.94 1.67 1.26
CA GLY A 146 -37.14 2.17 2.39
C GLY A 146 -37.71 1.79 3.75
N ALA A 147 -36.96 2.10 4.81
CA ALA A 147 -37.40 1.88 6.20
C ALA A 147 -38.69 2.64 6.47
N ASP A 148 -39.63 1.97 7.16
CA ASP A 148 -41.01 2.44 7.39
C ASP A 148 -41.78 2.83 6.11
N CYS A 149 -41.29 2.45 4.93
CA CYS A 149 -41.84 2.82 3.62
C CYS A 149 -41.93 4.34 3.41
N LEU A 150 -40.99 5.11 3.96
CA LEU A 150 -41.00 6.58 3.90
C LEU A 150 -40.46 7.17 2.58
N LEU A 151 -39.91 6.35 1.68
CA LEU A 151 -39.35 6.81 0.42
C LEU A 151 -40.25 6.45 -0.76
N SER A 152 -40.29 7.34 -1.76
CA SER A 152 -41.02 7.13 -3.01
C SER A 152 -40.08 6.80 -4.16
N CYS A 153 -40.42 5.80 -4.97
CA CYS A 153 -39.68 5.40 -6.15
C CYS A 153 -39.88 6.39 -7.31
N ASN A 154 -38.85 7.17 -7.61
CA ASN A 154 -38.83 8.08 -8.75
C ASN A 154 -38.02 7.53 -9.93
N CYS A 155 -38.27 6.27 -10.32
CA CYS A 155 -37.45 5.56 -11.30
C CYS A 155 -37.57 6.16 -12.71
N LYS A 156 -36.43 6.49 -13.32
CA LYS A 156 -36.31 6.97 -14.70
C LYS A 156 -35.98 5.81 -15.64
N ASN A 157 -36.02 6.08 -16.95
CA ASN A 157 -35.53 5.18 -17.99
C ASN A 157 -36.10 3.75 -17.93
N LYS A 158 -37.40 3.62 -17.60
CA LYS A 158 -38.11 2.33 -17.45
C LYS A 158 -37.60 1.47 -16.27
N GLY A 159 -36.95 2.06 -15.28
CA GLY A 159 -36.63 1.38 -14.03
C GLY A 159 -37.90 0.93 -13.29
N LYS A 160 -37.85 -0.26 -12.67
CA LYS A 160 -38.98 -0.83 -11.92
C LYS A 160 -38.81 -0.56 -10.43
N CYS A 161 -39.88 -0.13 -9.75
CA CYS A 161 -39.86 0.06 -8.31
C CYS A 161 -39.99 -1.29 -7.59
N ASN A 162 -39.10 -1.54 -6.63
CA ASN A 162 -39.17 -2.65 -5.71
C ASN A 162 -39.17 -2.09 -4.28
N ARG A 163 -40.11 -2.59 -3.47
CA ARG A 163 -40.34 -2.08 -2.11
C ARG A 163 -39.16 -2.25 -1.13
N PHE A 164 -38.20 -3.12 -1.44
CA PHE A 164 -37.02 -3.40 -0.62
C PHE A 164 -35.80 -2.58 -1.04
N ASN A 165 -35.53 -2.46 -2.36
CA ASN A 165 -34.29 -1.86 -2.87
C ASN A 165 -34.47 -0.61 -3.74
N GLY A 166 -35.70 -0.11 -3.92
CA GLY A 166 -35.97 1.10 -4.70
C GLY A 166 -35.99 0.82 -6.19
N CYS A 167 -35.25 1.59 -6.99
CA CYS A 167 -35.28 1.48 -8.45
C CYS A 167 -34.35 0.40 -8.98
N GLN A 168 -34.92 -0.58 -9.67
CA GLN A 168 -34.19 -1.61 -10.40
C GLN A 168 -33.96 -1.15 -11.85
N CYS A 169 -32.70 -0.89 -12.19
CA CYS A 169 -32.34 -0.30 -13.46
C CYS A 169 -32.18 -1.34 -14.58
N PRO A 170 -32.67 -1.05 -15.79
CA PRO A 170 -32.39 -1.90 -16.95
C PRO A 170 -30.92 -1.83 -17.35
N THR A 171 -30.45 -2.82 -18.10
CA THR A 171 -29.07 -2.92 -18.58
C THR A 171 -28.61 -1.62 -19.26
N GLY A 172 -27.43 -1.12 -18.88
CA GLY A 172 -26.86 0.14 -19.37
C GLY A 172 -27.26 1.38 -18.56
N TRP A 173 -28.01 1.22 -17.46
CA TRP A 173 -28.39 2.31 -16.55
C TRP A 173 -28.07 1.96 -15.11
N ARG A 174 -27.69 2.99 -14.33
CA ARG A 174 -27.41 2.92 -12.90
C ARG A 174 -27.80 4.21 -12.19
N GLY A 175 -27.61 4.25 -10.88
CA GLY A 175 -27.99 5.37 -10.01
C GLY A 175 -29.27 5.09 -9.24
N GLN A 176 -29.54 5.89 -8.21
CA GLN A 176 -30.66 5.69 -7.28
C GLN A 176 -32.02 5.69 -7.99
N TYR A 177 -32.11 6.39 -9.12
CA TYR A 177 -33.30 6.55 -9.92
C TYR A 177 -33.09 6.08 -11.37
N CYS A 178 -32.05 5.29 -11.65
CA CYS A 178 -31.66 4.86 -13.00
C CYS A 178 -31.38 6.04 -13.95
N GLU A 179 -30.83 7.13 -13.41
CA GLU A 179 -30.60 8.39 -14.09
C GLU A 179 -29.26 8.48 -14.83
N LYS A 180 -28.32 7.55 -14.57
CA LYS A 180 -26.97 7.55 -15.14
C LYS A 180 -26.80 6.42 -16.15
N SER A 181 -26.27 6.70 -17.33
CA SER A 181 -25.95 5.67 -18.34
C SER A 181 -24.54 5.12 -18.17
N ASP A 182 -24.35 3.85 -18.48
CA ASP A 182 -23.04 3.22 -18.57
C ASP A 182 -22.55 3.26 -20.02
N ARG A 183 -21.39 3.90 -20.24
CA ARG A 183 -20.73 4.02 -21.55
C ARG A 183 -19.48 3.16 -21.54
N ALA A 184 -19.37 2.29 -22.55
CA ALA A 184 -18.19 1.46 -22.78
C ALA A 184 -16.90 2.33 -22.81
N PRO A 185 -15.77 1.79 -22.32
CA PRO A 185 -14.52 2.52 -22.37
C PRO A 185 -14.03 2.68 -23.81
N GLU A 186 -13.23 3.71 -24.07
CA GLU A 186 -12.62 3.98 -25.37
C GLU A 186 -11.18 4.44 -25.16
N ILE A 187 -10.22 3.72 -25.75
CA ILE A 187 -8.79 4.04 -25.68
C ILE A 187 -8.50 5.23 -26.61
N LEU A 188 -7.87 6.24 -26.04
CA LEU A 188 -7.47 7.47 -26.72
C LEU A 188 -6.11 7.27 -27.40
N ASP A 189 -5.94 7.93 -28.57
CA ASP A 189 -4.79 7.86 -29.48
C ASP A 189 -3.48 7.40 -28.83
N MET A 190 -3.04 6.20 -29.23
CA MET A 190 -1.73 5.61 -28.91
C MET A 190 -0.90 5.48 -30.19
N ALA A 191 0.42 5.61 -30.08
CA ALA A 191 1.31 5.36 -31.21
C ALA A 191 1.28 3.88 -31.59
N SER A 192 1.10 3.58 -32.88
CA SER A 192 1.07 2.20 -33.39
C SER A 192 2.43 1.51 -33.38
N ASN A 193 3.52 2.29 -33.36
CA ASN A 193 4.89 1.81 -33.29
C ASN A 193 5.68 2.64 -32.28
N LEU A 194 6.34 1.96 -31.35
CA LEU A 194 7.24 2.53 -30.36
C LEU A 194 8.65 1.95 -30.57
N GLU A 195 9.68 2.77 -30.36
CA GLU A 195 11.07 2.34 -30.43
C GLU A 195 11.78 2.62 -29.10
N GLY A 196 12.57 1.65 -28.63
CA GLY A 196 13.38 1.77 -27.42
C GLY A 196 14.77 1.16 -27.60
N ASN A 197 15.74 1.65 -26.82
CA ASN A 197 17.12 1.14 -26.87
C ASN A 197 17.32 0.01 -25.86
N LEU A 198 18.17 -0.97 -26.20
CA LEU A 198 18.52 -2.07 -25.31
C LEU A 198 19.16 -1.52 -24.01
N ASN A 199 18.79 -2.11 -22.87
CA ASN A 199 19.20 -1.72 -21.52
C ASN A 199 18.74 -0.33 -21.06
N SER A 200 17.85 0.36 -21.77
CA SER A 200 17.28 1.63 -21.32
C SER A 200 15.94 1.44 -20.62
N SER A 201 15.55 2.43 -19.81
CA SER A 201 14.22 2.50 -19.21
C SER A 201 13.23 3.07 -20.22
N HIS A 202 12.06 2.45 -20.38
CA HIS A 202 11.05 2.91 -21.33
C HIS A 202 9.68 3.06 -20.67
N LYS A 203 8.97 4.14 -21.02
CA LYS A 203 7.65 4.49 -20.45
C LYS A 203 6.58 4.40 -21.52
N ILE A 204 5.54 3.62 -21.25
CA ILE A 204 4.39 3.42 -22.14
C ILE A 204 3.17 4.00 -21.44
N THR A 205 2.34 4.77 -22.15
CA THR A 205 1.13 5.38 -21.59
C THR A 205 -0.10 4.90 -22.35
N CYS A 206 -1.16 4.57 -21.61
CA CYS A 206 -2.45 4.22 -22.18
C CYS A 206 -3.53 5.08 -21.54
N SER A 207 -4.23 5.85 -22.36
CA SER A 207 -5.31 6.75 -21.91
C SER A 207 -6.64 6.23 -22.40
N ALA A 208 -7.68 6.28 -21.58
CA ALA A 208 -9.02 5.85 -21.97
C ALA A 208 -10.13 6.67 -21.32
N THR A 209 -11.24 6.83 -22.04
CA THR A 209 -12.49 7.42 -21.53
C THR A 209 -13.50 6.33 -21.18
N GLY A 210 -14.63 6.67 -20.57
CA GLY A 210 -15.71 5.74 -20.25
C GLY A 210 -16.64 6.30 -19.17
N HIS A 211 -17.81 5.69 -18.99
CA HIS A 211 -18.69 5.99 -17.85
C HIS A 211 -19.14 4.69 -17.17
N PRO A 212 -18.68 4.39 -15.94
CA PRO A 212 -17.70 5.17 -15.15
C PRO A 212 -16.32 5.23 -15.81
N LEU A 213 -15.53 6.25 -15.45
CA LEU A 213 -14.16 6.35 -15.95
C LEU A 213 -13.35 5.12 -15.54
N PRO A 214 -12.46 4.62 -16.42
CA PRO A 214 -11.62 3.47 -16.10
C PRO A 214 -10.78 3.73 -14.83
N SER A 215 -10.86 2.84 -13.85
CA SER A 215 -10.00 2.88 -12.65
C SER A 215 -8.60 2.31 -12.93
N HIS A 216 -7.66 2.45 -11.98
CA HIS A 216 -6.30 1.92 -12.10
C HIS A 216 -6.24 0.42 -12.46
N MET A 217 -7.17 -0.38 -11.93
CA MET A 217 -7.24 -1.83 -12.17
C MET A 217 -7.92 -2.20 -13.49
N SER A 218 -8.51 -1.23 -14.19
CA SER A 218 -9.25 -1.48 -15.43
C SER A 218 -8.42 -1.32 -16.70
N ILE A 219 -7.19 -0.80 -16.61
CA ILE A 219 -6.29 -0.56 -17.75
C ILE A 219 -5.08 -1.47 -17.60
N GLU A 220 -4.87 -2.35 -18.57
CA GLU A 220 -3.79 -3.33 -18.57
C GLU A 220 -2.97 -3.25 -19.86
N LEU A 221 -1.67 -3.55 -19.75
CA LEU A 221 -0.78 -3.67 -20.89
C LEU A 221 -0.32 -5.12 -21.02
N ARG A 222 -0.64 -5.76 -22.13
CA ARG A 222 -0.43 -7.19 -22.34
C ARG A 222 0.42 -7.42 -23.57
N LYS A 223 1.33 -8.38 -23.49
CA LYS A 223 2.03 -8.93 -24.65
C LYS A 223 1.32 -10.23 -25.08
N LEU A 224 1.33 -10.54 -26.37
CA LEU A 224 0.62 -11.71 -26.93
C LEU A 224 1.11 -13.08 -26.40
N ASP A 225 2.27 -13.11 -25.74
CA ASP A 225 2.78 -14.28 -25.01
C ASP A 225 2.21 -14.40 -23.57
N SER A 226 1.17 -13.62 -23.25
CA SER A 226 0.50 -13.55 -21.94
C SER A 226 1.27 -12.83 -20.84
N THR A 227 2.37 -12.14 -21.15
CA THR A 227 3.03 -11.23 -20.20
C THR A 227 2.13 -10.01 -19.95
N VAL A 228 1.77 -9.75 -18.69
CA VAL A 228 0.96 -8.58 -18.31
C VAL A 228 1.82 -7.61 -17.50
N LEU A 229 2.00 -6.40 -18.03
CA LEU A 229 2.60 -5.28 -17.31
C LEU A 229 1.51 -4.52 -16.56
N LYS A 230 1.72 -4.35 -15.25
CA LYS A 230 0.85 -3.52 -14.40
C LYS A 230 1.24 -2.06 -14.53
N ALA A 231 0.24 -1.18 -14.46
CA ALA A 231 0.49 0.26 -14.44
C ALA A 231 1.25 0.64 -13.16
N SER A 232 2.29 1.47 -13.27
CA SER A 232 3.00 2.02 -12.12
C SER A 232 2.11 3.01 -11.35
N HIS A 233 1.30 3.79 -12.07
CA HIS A 233 0.28 4.67 -11.52
C HIS A 233 -0.76 5.05 -12.59
N THR A 234 -1.94 5.50 -12.15
CA THR A 234 -2.98 6.03 -13.04
C THR A 234 -3.43 7.40 -12.58
N THR A 235 -3.44 8.36 -13.50
CA THR A 235 -3.96 9.71 -13.28
C THR A 235 -5.37 9.78 -13.86
N MET A 236 -6.34 10.24 -13.08
CA MET A 236 -7.72 10.45 -13.53
C MET A 236 -8.02 11.94 -13.63
N ASP A 237 -8.53 12.37 -14.77
CA ASP A 237 -9.11 13.71 -14.96
C ASP A 237 -10.64 13.60 -15.12
N SER A 238 -11.33 14.72 -15.40
CA SER A 238 -12.78 14.74 -15.52
C SER A 238 -13.34 14.01 -16.76
N LYS A 239 -12.50 13.62 -17.71
CA LYS A 239 -12.88 13.05 -19.02
C LYS A 239 -12.19 11.74 -19.38
N LYS A 240 -11.02 11.43 -18.81
CA LYS A 240 -10.19 10.27 -19.12
C LYS A 240 -9.36 9.83 -17.92
N SER A 241 -8.89 8.59 -18.01
CA SER A 241 -7.93 7.97 -17.11
C SER A 241 -6.69 7.59 -17.90
N THR A 242 -5.50 7.96 -17.43
CA THR A 242 -4.21 7.66 -18.08
C THR A 242 -3.38 6.77 -17.17
N ALA A 243 -3.14 5.54 -17.60
CA ALA A 243 -2.23 4.60 -16.96
C ALA A 243 -0.82 4.73 -17.54
N HIS A 244 0.18 4.70 -16.66
CA HIS A 244 1.58 4.74 -17.03
C HIS A 244 2.21 3.39 -16.71
N PHE A 245 3.00 2.85 -17.64
CA PHE A 245 3.71 1.58 -17.53
C PHE A 245 5.19 1.87 -17.73
N GLU A 246 6.04 1.21 -16.94
CA GLU A 246 7.49 1.41 -17.01
C GLU A 246 8.19 0.07 -17.11
N ILE A 247 9.08 -0.04 -18.09
CA ILE A 247 10.00 -1.17 -18.25
C ILE A 247 11.37 -0.63 -17.82
N PRO A 248 11.87 -0.96 -16.62
CA PRO A 248 13.11 -0.39 -16.09
C PRO A 248 14.33 -0.69 -16.96
N ARG A 249 14.34 -1.85 -17.60
CA ARG A 249 15.44 -2.31 -18.45
C ARG A 249 14.90 -3.08 -19.66
N LEU A 250 14.93 -2.43 -20.83
CA LEU A 250 14.57 -3.07 -22.09
C LEU A 250 15.55 -4.19 -22.48
N SER A 251 14.99 -5.31 -22.91
CA SER A 251 15.71 -6.49 -23.40
C SER A 251 15.07 -6.96 -24.71
N ALA A 252 15.76 -7.82 -25.47
CA ALA A 252 15.27 -8.32 -26.76
C ALA A 252 13.92 -9.06 -26.66
N GLU A 253 13.60 -9.63 -25.49
CA GLU A 253 12.31 -10.30 -25.25
C GLU A 253 11.12 -9.32 -25.27
N HIS A 254 11.32 -8.03 -25.00
CA HIS A 254 10.23 -7.04 -25.01
C HIS A 254 9.82 -6.65 -26.44
N ASN A 255 10.60 -7.06 -27.43
CA ASN A 255 10.32 -6.81 -28.85
C ASN A 255 9.06 -7.54 -29.30
N GLY A 256 8.17 -6.85 -30.03
CA GLY A 256 6.98 -7.46 -30.63
C GLY A 256 5.68 -6.69 -30.40
N LEU A 257 4.56 -7.40 -30.53
CA LEU A 257 3.22 -6.83 -30.51
C LEU A 257 2.63 -6.83 -29.09
N TRP A 258 2.22 -5.64 -28.67
CA TRP A 258 1.60 -5.33 -27.38
C TRP A 258 0.16 -4.88 -27.57
N GLU A 259 -0.65 -5.04 -26.53
CA GLU A 259 -2.06 -4.67 -26.45
C GLU A 259 -2.30 -3.88 -25.17
N CYS A 260 -2.76 -2.63 -25.27
CA CYS A 260 -3.45 -2.00 -24.16
C CYS A 260 -4.91 -2.45 -24.16
N ARG A 261 -5.41 -2.94 -23.03
CA ARG A 261 -6.79 -3.40 -22.85
C ARG A 261 -7.44 -2.64 -21.71
N VAL A 262 -8.65 -2.12 -21.93
CA VAL A 262 -9.42 -1.39 -20.93
C VAL A 262 -10.78 -2.04 -20.71
N SER A 263 -11.08 -2.44 -19.47
CA SER A 263 -12.28 -3.21 -19.11
C SER A 263 -13.06 -2.53 -17.98
N THR A 264 -14.28 -2.07 -18.24
CA THR A 264 -15.19 -1.50 -17.22
C THR A 264 -16.52 -2.24 -17.18
N ASN A 265 -17.37 -1.91 -16.22
CA ASN A 265 -18.74 -2.46 -16.16
C ASN A 265 -19.59 -2.09 -17.40
N GLY A 266 -19.20 -1.05 -18.14
CA GLY A 266 -19.86 -0.63 -19.37
C GLY A 266 -19.39 -1.37 -20.63
N GLY A 267 -18.33 -2.18 -20.55
CA GLY A 267 -17.77 -2.92 -21.69
C GLY A 267 -16.24 -2.90 -21.71
N GLN A 268 -15.66 -3.23 -22.86
CA GLN A 268 -14.22 -3.33 -23.03
C GLN A 268 -13.76 -2.75 -24.36
N ASP A 269 -12.56 -2.17 -24.38
CA ASP A 269 -11.84 -1.75 -25.58
C ASP A 269 -10.37 -2.20 -25.55
N SER A 270 -9.72 -2.27 -26.71
CA SER A 270 -8.32 -2.73 -26.84
C SER A 270 -7.60 -2.09 -28.02
N PHE A 271 -6.36 -1.67 -27.81
CA PHE A 271 -5.50 -1.07 -28.84
C PHE A 271 -4.16 -1.82 -28.93
N LYS A 272 -3.73 -2.19 -30.14
CA LYS A 272 -2.49 -2.95 -30.38
C LYS A 272 -1.40 -2.07 -30.98
N PHE A 273 -0.17 -2.19 -30.48
CA PHE A 273 1.00 -1.47 -30.97
C PHE A 273 2.26 -2.34 -30.96
N THR A 274 3.24 -2.03 -31.80
CA THR A 274 4.51 -2.77 -31.88
C THR A 274 5.61 -2.02 -31.13
N LEU A 275 6.31 -2.71 -30.22
CA LEU A 275 7.52 -2.20 -29.57
C LEU A 275 8.75 -2.80 -30.26
N THR A 276 9.60 -1.95 -30.83
CA THR A 276 10.86 -2.35 -31.48
C THR A 276 12.04 -2.01 -30.57
N VAL A 277 12.76 -3.04 -30.13
CA VAL A 277 13.98 -2.87 -29.31
C VAL A 277 15.19 -2.80 -30.24
N LYS A 278 16.03 -1.79 -30.04
CA LYS A 278 17.18 -1.46 -30.90
C LYS A 278 18.48 -1.51 -30.12
N GLU A 279 19.54 -1.99 -30.76
CA GLU A 279 20.88 -2.07 -30.17
C GLU A 279 21.65 -0.74 -30.33
N PRO A 280 22.20 -0.16 -29.25
CA PRO A 280 23.07 1.01 -29.35
C PRO A 280 24.32 0.75 -30.21
N PRO A 281 24.76 1.72 -31.03
CA PRO A 281 25.86 1.53 -31.97
C PRO A 281 27.23 1.50 -31.27
N TYR A 282 28.10 0.56 -31.62
CA TYR A 282 29.47 0.48 -31.10
C TYR A 282 30.53 0.45 -32.22
N PRO A 283 31.60 1.26 -32.12
CA PRO A 283 32.72 1.20 -33.08
C PRO A 283 33.44 -0.15 -33.01
N THR A 284 33.61 -0.83 -34.14
CA THR A 284 34.38 -2.09 -34.23
C THR A 284 35.85 -1.85 -34.59
N THR A 285 36.19 -0.66 -35.08
CA THR A 285 37.53 -0.25 -35.50
C THR A 285 38.03 0.93 -34.68
N ALA A 286 39.35 1.01 -34.47
CA ALA A 286 39.97 2.11 -33.74
C ALA A 286 40.00 3.37 -34.62
N PRO A 287 39.92 4.58 -34.02
CA PRO A 287 39.94 5.82 -34.78
C PRO A 287 41.27 5.97 -35.54
N LYS A 288 41.21 6.48 -36.77
CA LYS A 288 42.40 6.64 -37.63
C LYS A 288 42.89 8.09 -37.66
N LEU A 289 44.19 8.28 -37.52
CA LEU A 289 44.82 9.58 -37.72
C LEU A 289 44.87 9.91 -39.21
N LEU A 290 44.30 11.06 -39.61
CA LEU A 290 44.31 11.56 -40.99
C LEU A 290 45.44 12.56 -41.21
N SER A 291 45.63 13.49 -40.28
CA SER A 291 46.75 14.43 -40.29
C SER A 291 47.08 14.90 -38.87
N ARG A 292 48.32 15.36 -38.67
CA ARG A 292 48.81 15.88 -37.39
C ARG A 292 49.55 17.19 -37.60
N SER A 293 49.59 18.01 -36.55
CA SER A 293 50.40 19.21 -36.43
C SER A 293 50.89 19.36 -35.00
N SER A 294 51.60 20.44 -34.69
CA SER A 294 52.15 20.66 -33.34
C SER A 294 51.11 20.87 -32.25
N LYS A 295 49.85 21.19 -32.59
CA LYS A 295 48.77 21.39 -31.59
C LYS A 295 47.43 20.81 -32.02
N GLN A 296 47.38 20.04 -33.12
CA GLN A 296 46.13 19.51 -33.65
C GLN A 296 46.30 18.08 -34.19
N LEU A 297 45.25 17.28 -34.06
CA LEU A 297 45.11 15.96 -34.68
C LEU A 297 43.78 15.92 -35.43
N VAL A 298 43.80 15.57 -36.71
CA VAL A 298 42.59 15.32 -37.50
C VAL A 298 42.35 13.82 -37.52
N VAL A 299 41.19 13.41 -37.01
CA VAL A 299 40.86 12.01 -36.72
C VAL A 299 39.64 11.59 -37.51
N LYS A 300 39.72 10.44 -38.19
CA LYS A 300 38.56 9.71 -38.69
C LYS A 300 37.98 8.87 -37.55
N PRO A 301 36.77 9.16 -37.05
CA PRO A 301 36.31 8.58 -35.79
C PRO A 301 36.01 7.08 -35.88
N VAL A 302 35.43 6.64 -37.00
CA VAL A 302 35.03 5.24 -37.20
C VAL A 302 35.00 4.91 -38.70
N GLU A 303 35.38 3.68 -39.07
CA GLU A 303 35.16 3.15 -40.43
C GLU A 303 33.96 2.21 -40.48
N THR A 304 33.83 1.38 -39.45
CA THR A 304 32.75 0.40 -39.30
C THR A 304 32.28 0.37 -37.85
N TYR A 305 30.97 0.18 -37.68
CA TYR A 305 30.34 -0.01 -36.37
C TYR A 305 29.33 -1.16 -36.47
N ALA A 306 28.95 -1.71 -35.32
CA ALA A 306 27.86 -2.66 -35.19
C ALA A 306 26.76 -2.08 -34.29
N GLY A 307 25.56 -2.65 -34.35
CA GLY A 307 24.34 -2.09 -33.74
C GLY A 307 23.43 -1.38 -34.76
N ASP A 308 22.34 -0.77 -34.28
CA ASP A 308 21.29 -0.21 -35.12
C ASP A 308 21.51 1.27 -35.49
N SER A 309 21.23 1.61 -36.74
CA SER A 309 21.18 2.99 -37.25
C SER A 309 19.87 3.70 -36.86
N PRO A 310 19.77 5.04 -36.96
CA PRO A 310 20.81 6.01 -37.34
C PRO A 310 21.70 6.45 -36.17
N ILE A 311 22.93 6.89 -36.47
CA ILE A 311 23.81 7.57 -35.50
C ILE A 311 23.51 9.06 -35.55
N ILE A 312 23.28 9.68 -34.39
CA ILE A 312 23.04 11.13 -34.26
C ILE A 312 24.30 11.90 -33.86
N SER A 313 25.17 11.31 -33.06
CA SER A 313 26.38 11.97 -32.57
C SER A 313 27.53 11.02 -32.32
N THR A 314 28.74 11.56 -32.45
CA THR A 314 30.00 10.88 -32.20
C THR A 314 30.77 11.63 -31.11
N LYS A 315 31.05 10.96 -30.00
CA LYS A 315 31.85 11.50 -28.88
C LYS A 315 33.28 10.95 -28.98
N VAL A 316 34.25 11.83 -29.18
CA VAL A 316 35.68 11.46 -29.20
C VAL A 316 36.29 11.82 -27.86
N LEU A 317 36.91 10.83 -27.21
CA LEU A 317 37.61 11.00 -25.95
C LEU A 317 39.12 10.93 -26.19
N TYR A 318 39.87 11.82 -25.55
CA TYR A 318 41.33 11.84 -25.64
C TYR A 318 42.00 12.23 -24.32
N LYS A 319 43.18 11.65 -24.03
CA LYS A 319 44.05 12.04 -22.90
C LYS A 319 45.52 11.78 -23.23
N PRO A 320 46.48 12.52 -22.66
CA PRO A 320 47.90 12.22 -22.85
C PRO A 320 48.24 10.83 -22.29
N VAL A 321 49.19 10.13 -22.94
CA VAL A 321 49.64 8.78 -22.53
C VAL A 321 50.45 8.82 -21.24
N ASP A 322 51.30 9.84 -21.11
CA ASP A 322 52.31 9.91 -20.06
C ASP A 322 51.83 10.67 -18.82
N THR A 323 50.53 10.95 -18.69
CA THR A 323 49.92 11.63 -17.54
C THR A 323 48.71 10.85 -17.00
N GLU A 324 48.43 11.00 -15.70
CA GLU A 324 47.19 10.52 -15.08
C GLU A 324 46.00 11.47 -15.32
N ASP A 325 46.06 12.28 -16.38
CA ASP A 325 45.02 13.26 -16.67
C ASP A 325 43.67 12.57 -16.98
N SER A 326 42.58 13.22 -16.57
CA SER A 326 41.23 12.82 -16.92
C SER A 326 40.98 12.93 -18.42
N TRP A 327 40.13 12.06 -18.97
CA TRP A 327 39.72 12.12 -20.37
C TRP A 327 39.06 13.46 -20.72
N SER A 328 39.53 14.09 -21.79
CA SER A 328 38.84 15.20 -22.47
C SER A 328 37.89 14.64 -23.52
N SER A 329 36.78 15.31 -23.80
CA SER A 329 35.79 14.85 -24.80
C SER A 329 35.29 15.96 -25.71
N ILE A 330 35.01 15.63 -26.97
CA ILE A 330 34.27 16.48 -27.92
C ILE A 330 33.13 15.67 -28.53
N ILE A 331 31.95 16.29 -28.69
CA ILE A 331 30.78 15.69 -29.34
C ILE A 331 30.59 16.39 -30.68
N VAL A 332 30.44 15.60 -31.75
CA VAL A 332 30.24 16.10 -33.11
C VAL A 332 29.05 15.40 -33.74
N TYR A 333 28.25 16.15 -34.50
CA TYR A 333 27.06 15.68 -35.18
C TYR A 333 27.35 15.58 -36.69
N GLY A 334 27.20 14.38 -37.27
CA GLY A 334 27.23 14.17 -38.73
C GLY A 334 28.54 14.50 -39.47
N SER A 335 29.72 14.34 -38.86
CA SER A 335 31.01 14.63 -39.50
C SER A 335 31.88 13.38 -39.66
N ASP A 336 32.44 13.19 -40.87
CA ASP A 336 33.32 12.05 -41.19
C ASP A 336 34.75 12.21 -40.64
N GLN A 337 35.14 13.43 -40.27
CA GLN A 337 36.44 13.77 -39.70
C GLN A 337 36.30 14.80 -38.59
N ILE A 338 37.12 14.67 -37.54
CA ILE A 338 37.07 15.50 -36.32
C ILE A 338 38.45 16.06 -36.02
N THR A 339 38.54 17.37 -35.80
CA THR A 339 39.81 18.04 -35.46
C THR A 339 39.90 18.25 -33.95
N LEU A 340 40.80 17.53 -33.30
CA LEU A 340 41.21 17.78 -31.92
C LEU A 340 42.20 18.95 -31.92
N SER A 341 41.89 20.02 -31.20
CA SER A 341 42.67 21.27 -31.17
C SER A 341 43.22 21.56 -29.78
N ASN A 342 44.17 22.51 -29.69
CA ASN A 342 44.79 22.95 -28.44
C ASN A 342 45.56 21.85 -27.69
N LEU A 343 46.11 20.88 -28.44
CA LEU A 343 46.91 19.81 -27.88
C LEU A 343 48.34 20.27 -27.55
N LYS A 344 49.00 19.56 -26.63
CA LYS A 344 50.40 19.76 -26.30
C LYS A 344 51.26 19.24 -27.46
N PRO A 345 52.28 19.98 -27.91
CA PRO A 345 53.22 19.50 -28.91
C PRO A 345 54.05 18.30 -28.44
N SER A 346 54.55 17.49 -29.38
CA SER A 346 55.37 16.29 -29.09
C SER A 346 54.78 15.38 -28.00
N THR A 347 53.45 15.21 -27.99
CA THR A 347 52.75 14.48 -26.94
C THR A 347 51.91 13.36 -27.57
N ARG A 348 52.00 12.16 -26.99
CA ARG A 348 51.17 11.01 -27.37
C ARG A 348 49.84 11.08 -26.62
N TYR A 349 48.76 10.75 -27.31
CA TYR A 349 47.40 10.76 -26.79
C TYR A 349 46.72 9.41 -27.02
N HIS A 350 46.12 8.86 -25.97
CA HIS A 350 45.10 7.84 -26.12
C HIS A 350 43.84 8.47 -26.68
N VAL A 351 43.23 7.85 -27.69
CA VAL A 351 42.01 8.33 -28.35
C VAL A 351 41.00 7.19 -28.48
N ARG A 352 39.76 7.42 -28.02
CA ARG A 352 38.63 6.48 -28.12
C ARG A 352 37.40 7.18 -28.66
N VAL A 353 36.46 6.40 -29.20
CA VAL A 353 35.23 6.92 -29.80
C VAL A 353 34.02 6.20 -29.23
N GLN A 354 32.94 6.94 -29.04
CA GLN A 354 31.63 6.46 -28.63
C GLN A 354 30.57 6.99 -29.61
N LEU A 355 29.64 6.14 -30.03
CA LEU A 355 28.55 6.50 -30.96
C LEU A 355 27.23 6.53 -30.20
N THR A 356 26.31 7.39 -30.66
CA THR A 356 25.00 7.55 -30.04
C THR A 356 23.89 7.51 -31.09
N ARG A 357 22.82 6.74 -30.84
CA ARG A 357 21.57 6.73 -31.64
C ARG A 357 20.45 7.51 -30.91
N PRO A 358 19.32 7.86 -31.59
CA PRO A 358 18.21 8.55 -30.95
C PRO A 358 17.60 7.78 -29.77
N GLY A 359 17.04 8.53 -28.81
CA GLY A 359 16.30 8.01 -27.67
C GLY A 359 17.16 7.71 -26.44
N ASP A 360 16.50 7.56 -25.29
CA ASP A 360 17.15 7.28 -24.01
C ASP A 360 17.94 5.97 -24.05
N GLY A 361 19.16 5.99 -23.51
CA GLY A 361 20.10 4.85 -23.56
C GLY A 361 20.64 4.52 -24.95
N GLY A 362 20.54 5.46 -25.91
CA GLY A 362 21.12 5.29 -27.25
C GLY A 362 22.65 5.45 -27.31
N GLU A 363 23.32 5.81 -26.21
CA GLU A 363 24.78 5.86 -26.13
C GLU A 363 25.35 4.44 -26.10
N GLY A 364 26.09 4.06 -27.14
CA GLY A 364 26.76 2.77 -27.20
C GLY A 364 28.07 2.73 -26.41
N PRO A 365 28.70 1.56 -26.29
CA PRO A 365 29.97 1.40 -25.58
C PRO A 365 31.15 2.07 -26.30
N LEU A 366 32.23 2.30 -25.55
CA LEU A 366 33.48 2.84 -26.08
C LEU A 366 34.17 1.85 -27.02
N GLY A 367 34.56 2.32 -28.20
CA GLY A 367 35.33 1.58 -29.17
C GLY A 367 36.78 1.28 -28.74
N PRO A 368 37.52 0.52 -29.57
CA PRO A 368 38.93 0.25 -29.35
C PRO A 368 39.78 1.53 -29.38
N GLU A 369 40.86 1.52 -28.62
CA GLU A 369 41.74 2.68 -28.42
C GLU A 369 42.84 2.76 -29.48
N ALA A 370 43.20 3.98 -29.88
CA ALA A 370 44.37 4.27 -30.69
C ALA A 370 45.29 5.27 -29.97
N ILE A 371 46.60 5.17 -30.22
CA ILE A 371 47.58 6.16 -29.76
C ILE A 371 47.96 7.05 -30.94
N MET A 372 47.86 8.37 -30.75
CA MET A 372 48.16 9.37 -31.77
C MET A 372 49.14 10.41 -31.21
N GLU A 373 50.02 10.95 -32.04
CA GLU A 373 51.10 11.84 -31.59
C GLU A 373 51.06 13.17 -32.35
N THR A 374 51.18 14.29 -31.62
CA THR A 374 51.33 15.64 -32.18
C THR A 374 52.77 15.90 -32.63
N ASP A 375 52.95 16.72 -33.65
CA ASP A 375 54.30 17.05 -34.14
C ASP A 375 55.07 17.94 -33.15
N CYS A 376 56.38 17.99 -33.32
CA CYS A 376 57.23 18.95 -32.64
C CYS A 376 56.97 20.38 -33.16
N PRO A 377 56.85 21.40 -32.29
CA PRO A 377 56.69 22.78 -32.75
C PRO A 377 58.00 23.20 -33.40
N GLY A 378 57.95 23.49 -34.71
CA GLY A 378 59.14 23.60 -35.55
C GLY A 378 60.19 24.59 -35.05
N THR A 379 61.29 24.05 -34.51
CA THR A 379 62.67 24.51 -34.78
C THR A 379 63.68 23.36 -34.88
N CYS A 380 63.24 22.10 -34.97
CA CYS A 380 64.10 20.97 -35.33
C CYS A 380 63.80 20.50 -36.76
N CYS A 381 64.15 21.32 -37.75
CA CYS A 381 64.63 20.96 -39.10
C CYS A 381 64.85 22.27 -39.89
N PHE A 382 66.10 22.60 -40.21
CA PHE A 382 66.51 23.80 -40.95
C PHE A 382 66.20 23.69 -42.46
N SER A 383 65.67 24.75 -43.08
CA SER A 383 66.35 25.48 -44.19
C SER A 383 65.52 26.63 -44.79
N TYR A 384 66.12 27.83 -44.78
CA TYR A 384 66.14 28.87 -45.82
C TYR A 384 64.88 29.63 -46.30
N GLN A 385 64.99 30.96 -46.12
CA GLN A 385 64.54 32.09 -46.95
C GLN A 385 63.13 32.72 -46.80
N GLN A 386 63.18 33.91 -46.18
CA GLN A 386 62.65 35.23 -46.62
C GLN A 386 61.14 35.48 -46.72
N GLY A 387 60.69 36.57 -46.07
CA GLY A 387 59.61 37.40 -46.62
C GLY A 387 58.70 38.16 -45.64
N PHE A 388 59.20 39.28 -45.10
CA PHE A 388 58.55 40.60 -44.95
C PHE A 388 57.03 40.78 -44.60
N SER A 389 56.83 41.57 -43.52
CA SER A 389 56.01 42.82 -43.41
C SER A 389 54.48 42.82 -43.18
N SER A 390 54.13 43.25 -41.97
CA SER A 390 53.30 44.42 -41.53
C SER A 390 51.95 44.86 -42.19
N TYR A 391 51.09 45.37 -41.27
CA TYR A 391 49.98 46.36 -41.38
C TYR A 391 48.50 45.92 -41.40
N ILE A 392 47.83 46.12 -40.24
CA ILE A 392 46.68 47.02 -39.89
C ILE A 392 45.35 46.97 -40.71
N PRO A 393 44.18 47.22 -40.05
CA PRO A 393 42.85 46.73 -40.43
C PRO A 393 41.93 47.81 -41.05
N THR A 394 40.77 47.37 -41.56
CA THR A 394 39.67 48.29 -41.93
C THR A 394 38.28 47.68 -41.68
N THR A 395 37.49 48.43 -40.94
CA THR A 395 36.03 48.36 -40.74
C THR A 395 35.24 48.99 -41.90
N GLN A 396 34.01 48.53 -42.17
CA GLN A 396 32.77 49.34 -42.32
C GLN A 396 31.55 48.42 -42.59
N GLN A 397 30.54 48.41 -41.70
CA GLN A 397 29.20 49.08 -41.77
C GLN A 397 28.17 48.34 -42.65
N VAL A 398 26.89 48.16 -42.29
CA VAL A 398 25.84 49.16 -41.97
C VAL A 398 24.64 48.45 -41.29
N GLY A 399 23.91 49.13 -40.39
CA GLY A 399 22.49 48.81 -40.10
C GLY A 399 21.94 49.25 -38.72
N ARG A 400 21.37 50.46 -38.62
CA ARG A 400 20.55 51.05 -37.53
C ARG A 400 19.04 50.77 -37.78
N PRO A 401 18.05 51.26 -36.98
CA PRO A 401 17.83 51.33 -35.52
C PRO A 401 16.37 50.97 -35.09
N MET A 402 16.08 50.89 -33.78
CA MET A 402 15.02 51.65 -33.05
C MET A 402 14.55 50.90 -31.79
N ALA A 403 14.68 51.60 -30.66
CA ALA A 403 14.21 51.18 -29.34
C ALA A 403 12.82 51.77 -29.05
N LYS A 404 11.97 51.00 -28.36
CA LYS A 404 10.83 51.49 -27.59
C LYS A 404 10.57 50.64 -26.34
N ASP A 405 10.42 51.36 -25.23
CA ASP A 405 9.50 51.18 -24.10
C ASP A 405 9.71 50.04 -23.07
N HIS A 406 10.50 50.35 -22.03
CA HIS A 406 10.57 49.65 -20.74
C HIS A 406 9.48 50.18 -19.76
N GLN A 407 8.21 49.81 -19.97
CA GLN A 407 7.16 50.08 -18.98
C GLN A 407 6.38 48.84 -18.52
N LEU A 408 6.50 47.69 -19.19
CA LEU A 408 5.79 46.47 -18.78
C LEU A 408 6.61 45.58 -17.83
N LEU A 409 7.95 45.65 -17.90
CA LEU A 409 8.85 44.75 -17.18
C LEU A 409 8.85 44.97 -15.65
N TRP A 410 8.68 46.22 -15.21
CA TRP A 410 8.70 46.55 -13.77
C TRP A 410 7.38 46.25 -13.04
N ALA A 411 6.26 46.14 -13.75
CA ALA A 411 4.95 45.82 -13.16
C ALA A 411 4.78 44.32 -12.86
N VAL A 412 5.41 43.45 -13.66
CA VAL A 412 5.33 41.98 -13.50
C VAL A 412 6.24 41.49 -12.37
N VAL A 413 7.44 42.07 -12.24
CA VAL A 413 8.39 41.67 -11.18
C VAL A 413 7.88 42.06 -9.78
N GLY A 414 7.18 43.18 -9.65
CA GLY A 414 6.60 43.63 -8.38
C GLY A 414 5.43 42.78 -7.86
N SER A 415 4.60 42.24 -8.74
CA SER A 415 3.41 41.46 -8.35
C SER A 415 3.74 40.01 -7.95
N VAL A 416 4.77 39.42 -8.57
CA VAL A 416 5.26 38.08 -8.21
C VAL A 416 5.99 38.09 -6.87
N ALA A 417 6.76 39.13 -6.56
CA ALA A 417 7.45 39.23 -5.28
C ALA A 417 6.50 39.33 -4.07
N VAL A 418 5.41 40.10 -4.19
CA VAL A 418 4.43 40.29 -3.11
C VAL A 418 3.61 39.02 -2.87
N THR A 419 3.27 38.27 -3.91
CA THR A 419 2.53 37.00 -3.79
C THR A 419 3.39 35.88 -3.19
N CYS A 420 4.69 35.83 -3.48
CA CYS A 420 5.59 34.87 -2.84
C CYS A 420 5.76 35.13 -1.33
N VAL A 421 5.81 36.40 -0.91
CA VAL A 421 5.96 36.76 0.51
C VAL A 421 4.70 36.46 1.34
N THR A 422 3.51 36.68 0.78
CA THR A 422 2.25 36.38 1.48
C THR A 422 2.01 34.88 1.64
N ILE A 423 2.41 34.07 0.65
CA ILE A 423 2.34 32.60 0.74
C ILE A 423 3.32 32.08 1.81
N LEU A 424 4.54 32.61 1.88
CA LEU A 424 5.53 32.24 2.90
C LEU A 424 5.05 32.58 4.32
N LEU A 425 4.42 33.74 4.52
CA LEU A 425 3.84 34.13 5.81
C LEU A 425 2.65 33.24 6.20
N ALA A 426 1.77 32.90 5.26
CA ALA A 426 0.65 31.99 5.52
C ALA A 426 1.13 30.58 5.90
N LEU A 427 2.18 30.07 5.23
CA LEU A 427 2.79 28.78 5.55
C LEU A 427 3.48 28.78 6.93
N LEU A 428 4.13 29.88 7.32
CA LEU A 428 4.71 30.04 8.65
C LEU A 428 3.65 30.11 9.75
N ILE A 429 2.52 30.78 9.50
CA ILE A 429 1.40 30.83 10.44
C ILE A 429 0.75 29.45 10.58
N LEU A 430 0.54 28.73 9.47
CA LEU A 430 0.03 27.36 9.50
C LEU A 430 0.99 26.40 10.22
N PHE A 431 2.31 26.58 10.05
CA PHE A 431 3.33 25.82 10.78
C PHE A 431 3.30 26.12 12.29
N TYR A 432 3.06 27.38 12.67
CA TYR A 432 2.97 27.78 14.08
C TYR A 432 1.68 27.26 14.76
N ILE A 433 0.55 27.27 14.05
CA ILE A 433 -0.73 26.75 14.55
C ILE A 433 -0.66 25.22 14.72
N ARG A 434 0.05 24.50 13.83
CA ARG A 434 0.25 23.04 13.94
C ARG A 434 1.13 22.62 15.11
N LYS A 435 1.91 23.54 15.69
CA LYS A 435 2.84 23.28 16.82
C LYS A 435 2.18 23.39 18.20
N SER A 436 0.96 23.92 18.31
CA SER A 436 0.31 24.23 19.61
C SER A 436 -0.66 23.15 20.14
N GLY A 437 -0.53 21.89 19.73
CA GLY A 437 -1.56 20.85 19.95
C GLY A 437 -1.94 20.54 21.42
N GLU A 438 -3.20 20.82 21.79
CA GLU A 438 -3.84 20.45 23.07
C GLU A 438 -5.11 19.60 22.85
N GLU A 439 -5.34 18.58 23.69
CA GLU A 439 -6.56 17.74 23.72
C GLU A 439 -7.01 17.52 25.17
N THR A 440 -8.33 17.35 25.39
CA THR A 440 -8.99 17.24 26.71
C THR A 440 -9.66 15.87 26.87
N ILE A 441 -9.52 15.20 28.03
CA ILE A 441 -10.20 13.91 28.34
C ILE A 441 -11.00 14.03 29.65
N LEU A 442 -12.25 13.53 29.62
CA LEU A 442 -13.19 13.38 30.75
C LEU A 442 -13.04 11.98 31.39
N GLN A 443 -12.86 11.90 32.72
CA GLN A 443 -12.96 10.65 33.48
C GLN A 443 -14.13 10.69 34.47
N PHE A 444 -14.86 9.57 34.55
CA PHE A 444 -16.00 9.37 35.43
C PHE A 444 -15.58 8.47 36.60
N ASN A 445 -15.81 8.90 37.85
CA ASN A 445 -15.82 8.03 39.01
C ASN A 445 -16.93 8.46 39.97
N SER A 446 -17.71 7.48 40.43
CA SER A 446 -18.67 7.57 41.54
C SER A 446 -19.53 8.85 41.61
N GLY A 447 -20.17 9.22 40.50
CA GLY A 447 -21.33 10.11 40.51
C GLY A 447 -21.05 11.61 40.76
N THR A 448 -19.84 12.12 40.53
CA THR A 448 -19.58 13.57 40.52
C THR A 448 -18.63 13.96 39.39
N LEU A 449 -19.00 14.98 38.60
CA LEU A 449 -18.16 15.59 37.55
C LEU A 449 -17.21 16.62 38.18
N THR A 450 -15.92 16.31 38.27
CA THR A 450 -14.88 17.30 38.62
C THR A 450 -14.00 17.60 37.42
N LEU A 451 -13.98 18.87 37.00
CA LEU A 451 -13.11 19.38 35.94
C LEU A 451 -11.68 19.56 36.48
N THR A 452 -10.90 18.48 36.56
CA THR A 452 -9.47 18.63 36.85
C THR A 452 -8.71 18.90 35.55
N ARG A 453 -8.20 20.12 35.41
CA ARG A 453 -7.12 20.41 34.46
C ARG A 453 -5.89 19.64 34.91
N ARG A 454 -5.61 18.51 34.26
CA ARG A 454 -4.24 18.01 34.20
C ARG A 454 -3.62 18.55 32.90
N PRO A 455 -2.34 18.93 32.90
CA PRO A 455 -1.61 19.04 31.65
C PRO A 455 -1.85 17.77 30.84
N LYS A 456 -1.86 17.86 29.49
CA LYS A 456 -1.58 16.68 28.64
C LYS A 456 -0.50 15.90 29.38
N PRO A 457 -0.58 14.57 29.60
CA PRO A 457 0.66 13.86 29.85
C PRO A 457 1.52 14.34 28.68
N SER A 458 2.58 15.10 28.96
CA SER A 458 3.72 15.09 28.06
C SER A 458 3.86 13.62 27.72
N PRO A 459 3.89 13.19 26.44
CA PRO A 459 4.10 11.79 26.13
C PRO A 459 5.21 11.37 27.07
N GLU A 460 4.89 10.50 28.05
CA GLU A 460 5.88 10.16 29.05
C GLU A 460 7.06 9.74 28.21
N PRO A 461 8.21 10.45 28.32
CA PRO A 461 9.29 10.26 27.37
C PRO A 461 9.52 8.76 27.33
N LEU A 462 9.31 8.16 26.14
CA LEU A 462 9.20 6.71 26.00
C LEU A 462 10.41 6.12 26.72
N THR A 463 10.19 5.52 27.88
CA THR A 463 11.30 5.13 28.74
C THR A 463 11.71 3.75 28.30
N TYR A 464 12.71 3.70 27.42
CA TYR A 464 13.34 2.47 26.98
C TYR A 464 14.71 2.31 27.63
N PRO A 465 15.21 1.07 27.78
CA PRO A 465 16.58 0.85 28.26
C PRO A 465 17.57 1.48 27.27
N ILE A 466 18.32 2.49 27.71
CA ILE A 466 19.33 3.16 26.88
C ILE A 466 20.59 2.28 26.84
N LEU A 467 21.13 2.09 25.63
CA LEU A 467 22.43 1.47 25.41
C LEU A 467 23.46 2.54 25.04
N GLU A 468 24.61 2.50 25.70
CA GLU A 468 25.75 3.33 25.32
C GLU A 468 26.34 2.84 24.00
N TRP A 469 26.73 3.77 23.13
CA TRP A 469 27.24 3.43 21.80
C TRP A 469 28.53 2.58 21.90
N GLU A 470 29.37 2.86 22.89
CA GLU A 470 30.62 2.15 23.16
C GLU A 470 30.41 0.71 23.63
N ASP A 471 29.23 0.39 24.15
CA ASP A 471 28.85 -0.93 24.65
C ASP A 471 28.27 -1.83 23.55
N ILE A 472 28.18 -1.33 22.30
CA ILE A 472 27.70 -2.09 21.13
C ILE A 472 28.88 -2.42 20.22
N LYS A 473 29.17 -3.72 20.08
CA LYS A 473 30.14 -4.21 19.10
C LYS A 473 29.43 -4.90 17.93
N PHE A 474 29.34 -4.20 16.81
CA PHE A 474 28.76 -4.72 15.56
C PHE A 474 29.59 -5.88 14.99
N GLU A 475 28.89 -6.87 14.46
CA GLU A 475 29.41 -8.05 13.76
C GLU A 475 28.84 -8.05 12.32
N ASP A 476 28.40 -9.21 11.83
CA ASP A 476 27.91 -9.37 10.46
C ASP A 476 26.47 -8.83 10.29
N VAL A 477 26.17 -8.37 9.07
CA VAL A 477 24.79 -8.12 8.64
C VAL A 477 24.08 -9.47 8.51
N ILE A 478 22.97 -9.63 9.22
CA ILE A 478 22.22 -10.91 9.28
C ILE A 478 20.88 -10.86 8.55
N GLY A 479 20.45 -9.68 8.11
CA GLY A 479 19.27 -9.55 7.28
C GLY A 479 19.03 -8.12 6.80
N GLU A 480 18.27 -8.01 5.72
CA GLU A 480 17.67 -6.75 5.29
C GLU A 480 16.16 -6.93 5.25
N GLY A 481 15.44 -6.06 5.96
CA GLY A 481 13.98 -6.06 6.03
C GLY A 481 13.36 -4.81 5.40
N ASN A 482 12.03 -4.69 5.50
CA ASN A 482 11.26 -3.58 4.94
C ASN A 482 11.70 -2.19 5.43
N PHE A 483 12.14 -2.08 6.68
CA PHE A 483 12.51 -0.80 7.31
C PHE A 483 14.02 -0.50 7.22
N GLY A 484 14.85 -1.54 7.09
CA GLY A 484 16.29 -1.37 6.97
C GLY A 484 17.12 -2.61 7.27
N GLN A 485 18.32 -2.41 7.80
CA GLN A 485 19.31 -3.46 7.99
C GLN A 485 19.27 -4.01 9.42
N VAL A 486 19.46 -5.32 9.55
CA VAL A 486 19.62 -6.01 10.83
C VAL A 486 21.04 -6.53 10.93
N ILE A 487 21.75 -6.09 11.97
CA ILE A 487 23.16 -6.40 12.20
C ILE A 487 23.27 -7.20 13.48
N ARG A 488 24.00 -8.31 13.45
CA ARG A 488 24.35 -9.03 14.68
C ARG A 488 25.34 -8.19 15.48
N ALA A 489 25.17 -8.14 16.79
CA ALA A 489 26.10 -7.42 17.66
C ALA A 489 26.29 -8.14 19.00
N MET A 490 27.41 -7.85 19.64
CA MET A 490 27.62 -8.13 21.06
C MET A 490 27.33 -6.85 21.84
N VAL A 491 26.31 -6.88 22.68
CA VAL A 491 25.91 -5.73 23.52
C VAL A 491 26.33 -6.00 24.96
N LYS A 492 26.87 -4.99 25.62
CA LYS A 492 27.12 -5.00 27.06
C LYS A 492 26.03 -4.19 27.76
N LYS A 493 25.22 -4.86 28.57
CA LYS A 493 24.16 -4.23 29.36
C LYS A 493 24.32 -4.65 30.82
N ASP A 494 24.33 -3.68 31.74
CA ASP A 494 24.49 -3.91 33.18
C ASP A 494 25.74 -4.76 33.53
N GLY A 495 26.81 -4.61 32.73
CA GLY A 495 28.06 -5.37 32.88
C GLY A 495 28.05 -6.78 32.26
N ILE A 496 26.90 -7.25 31.77
CA ILE A 496 26.74 -8.56 31.14
C ILE A 496 26.84 -8.42 29.62
N LYS A 497 27.64 -9.27 28.99
CA LYS A 497 27.73 -9.35 27.53
C LYS A 497 26.71 -10.34 27.00
N MET A 498 25.97 -9.96 25.97
CA MET A 498 24.98 -10.82 25.32
C MET A 498 24.90 -10.55 23.82
N SER A 499 24.51 -11.57 23.07
CA SER A 499 24.25 -11.43 21.63
C SER A 499 22.92 -10.72 21.39
N ALA A 500 22.93 -9.76 20.48
CA ALA A 500 21.79 -8.96 20.09
C ALA A 500 21.67 -8.88 18.57
N ALA A 501 20.47 -8.63 18.08
CA ALA A 501 20.23 -8.15 16.73
C ALA A 501 19.91 -6.65 16.81
N ILE A 502 20.67 -5.83 16.07
CA ILE A 502 20.49 -4.39 15.99
C ILE A 502 19.73 -4.06 14.71
N LYS A 503 18.51 -3.54 14.85
CA LYS A 503 17.69 -3.04 13.74
C LYS A 503 17.98 -1.55 13.56
N MET A 504 18.16 -1.11 12.31
CA MET A 504 18.36 0.29 11.94
C MET A 504 17.73 0.61 10.58
N LEU A 505 17.34 1.87 10.35
CA LEU A 505 16.75 2.34 9.10
C LEU A 505 17.81 2.52 7.98
N LYS A 506 17.41 2.41 6.71
CA LYS A 506 18.28 2.74 5.55
C LYS A 506 18.49 4.25 5.42
N GLU A 507 19.55 4.68 4.72
CA GLU A 507 19.90 6.11 4.52
C GLU A 507 18.78 6.97 3.89
N PHE A 508 17.79 6.37 3.22
CA PHE A 508 16.68 7.05 2.53
C PHE A 508 15.29 6.58 3.00
N ALA A 509 15.13 6.28 4.28
CA ALA A 509 13.85 5.87 4.85
C ALA A 509 12.78 6.99 4.77
N SER A 510 11.52 6.63 4.47
CA SER A 510 10.41 7.59 4.40
C SER A 510 9.92 8.00 5.79
N GLU A 511 9.18 9.11 5.90
CA GLU A 511 8.56 9.52 7.17
C GLU A 511 7.61 8.45 7.76
N ASN A 512 7.02 7.59 6.91
CA ASN A 512 6.22 6.45 7.38
C ASN A 512 7.11 5.37 8.00
N ASP A 513 8.24 5.05 7.36
CA ASP A 513 9.18 4.04 7.87
C ASP A 513 9.77 4.48 9.22
N HIS A 514 10.07 5.78 9.37
CA HIS A 514 10.49 6.34 10.66
C HIS A 514 9.41 6.20 11.75
N ARG A 515 8.13 6.42 11.42
CA ARG A 515 7.03 6.26 12.38
C ARG A 515 6.77 4.81 12.75
N ASP A 516 6.80 3.89 11.79
CA ASP A 516 6.59 2.47 12.04
C ASP A 516 7.75 1.86 12.85
N PHE A 517 8.98 2.28 12.57
CA PHE A 517 10.18 1.87 13.31
C PHE A 517 10.20 2.41 14.75
N ALA A 518 9.81 3.67 14.97
CA ALA A 518 9.62 4.21 16.32
C ALA A 518 8.46 3.53 17.07
N GLY A 519 7.38 3.20 16.36
CA GLY A 519 6.24 2.47 16.90
C GLY A 519 6.62 1.06 17.37
N GLU A 520 7.53 0.38 16.67
CA GLU A 520 8.05 -0.93 17.08
C GLU A 520 8.77 -0.87 18.44
N LEU A 521 9.61 0.15 18.66
CA LEU A 521 10.26 0.38 19.96
C LEU A 521 9.22 0.60 21.07
N GLU A 522 8.19 1.40 20.79
CA GLU A 522 7.12 1.68 21.75
C GLU A 522 6.33 0.42 22.12
N VAL A 523 5.97 -0.41 21.14
CA VAL A 523 5.26 -1.67 21.35
C VAL A 523 6.10 -2.60 22.21
N LEU A 524 7.37 -2.83 21.86
CA LEU A 524 8.25 -3.71 22.61
C LEU A 524 8.47 -3.25 24.06
N CYS A 525 8.54 -1.94 24.30
CA CYS A 525 8.61 -1.39 25.67
C CYS A 525 7.35 -1.70 26.48
N LYS A 526 6.16 -1.50 25.88
CA LYS A 526 4.87 -1.72 26.56
C LYS A 526 4.56 -3.20 26.81
N LEU A 527 5.01 -4.08 25.92
CA LEU A 527 4.83 -5.52 26.07
C LEU A 527 5.71 -6.10 27.19
N GLY A 528 6.89 -5.53 27.41
CA GLY A 528 7.85 -6.07 28.37
C GLY A 528 8.36 -7.46 27.97
N GLN A 529 8.84 -8.23 28.94
CA GLN A 529 9.44 -9.54 28.66
C GLN A 529 8.40 -10.65 28.58
N HIS A 530 8.47 -11.46 27.53
CA HIS A 530 7.67 -12.67 27.38
C HIS A 530 8.48 -13.76 26.63
N PRO A 531 8.39 -15.05 27.00
CA PRO A 531 9.18 -16.11 26.38
C PRO A 531 8.92 -16.27 24.87
N ASN A 532 7.68 -16.05 24.42
CA ASN A 532 7.27 -16.22 23.02
C ASN A 532 7.09 -14.89 22.25
N ILE A 533 7.67 -13.80 22.75
CA ILE A 533 7.77 -12.51 22.03
C ILE A 533 9.23 -12.12 21.99
N ILE A 534 9.69 -11.54 20.89
CA ILE A 534 11.07 -11.07 20.77
C ILE A 534 11.29 -9.92 21.76
N ASN A 535 12.27 -10.08 22.66
CA ASN A 535 12.47 -9.13 23.75
C ASN A 535 13.38 -7.95 23.35
N LEU A 536 13.04 -6.76 23.82
CA LEU A 536 13.90 -5.57 23.73
C LEU A 536 15.04 -5.66 24.74
N ILE A 537 16.28 -5.55 24.26
CA ILE A 537 17.46 -5.37 25.11
C ILE A 537 17.61 -3.88 25.45
N GLY A 538 17.49 -3.00 24.46
CA GLY A 538 17.54 -1.56 24.63
C GLY A 538 17.59 -0.83 23.29
N ALA A 539 17.76 0.49 23.33
CA ALA A 539 17.95 1.30 22.13
C ALA A 539 19.04 2.37 22.35
N CYS A 540 19.67 2.78 21.26
CA CYS A 540 20.72 3.80 21.24
C CYS A 540 20.43 4.79 20.11
N GLU A 541 20.67 6.08 20.35
CA GLU A 541 20.67 7.09 19.30
C GLU A 541 22.10 7.56 19.08
N ASN A 542 22.61 7.44 17.85
CA ASN A 542 23.95 7.89 17.51
C ASN A 542 23.96 8.59 16.15
N ARG A 543 24.56 9.78 16.10
CA ARG A 543 24.63 10.65 14.89
C ARG A 543 23.27 10.89 14.23
N GLY A 544 22.19 10.95 14.99
CA GLY A 544 20.82 11.17 14.51
C GLY A 544 20.12 9.91 13.96
N TYR A 545 20.71 8.72 14.14
CA TYR A 545 20.10 7.44 13.78
C TYR A 545 19.73 6.66 15.04
N LEU A 546 18.52 6.08 15.02
CA LEU A 546 18.02 5.18 16.06
C LEU A 546 18.41 3.73 15.78
N TYR A 547 18.94 3.06 16.80
CA TYR A 547 19.33 1.65 16.79
C TYR A 547 18.53 0.91 17.85
N ILE A 548 17.76 -0.10 17.45
CA ILE A 548 16.96 -0.92 18.37
C ILE A 548 17.67 -2.27 18.54
N ALA A 549 18.11 -2.57 19.76
CA ALA A 549 18.72 -3.85 20.11
C ALA A 549 17.67 -4.80 20.66
N ILE A 550 17.42 -5.90 19.94
CA ILE A 550 16.53 -6.99 20.35
C ILE A 550 17.34 -8.27 20.61
N GLU A 551 16.75 -9.21 21.34
CA GLU A 551 17.38 -10.51 21.56
C GLU A 551 17.69 -11.22 20.24
N TYR A 552 18.85 -11.88 20.18
CA TYR A 552 19.28 -12.60 18.98
C TYR A 552 18.63 -13.98 18.89
N ALA A 553 17.98 -14.27 17.76
CA ALA A 553 17.41 -15.57 17.45
C ALA A 553 18.36 -16.35 16.50
N PRO A 554 19.09 -17.37 16.99
CA PRO A 554 20.19 -17.98 16.24
C PRO A 554 19.75 -18.78 15.01
N TYR A 555 18.49 -19.21 14.94
CA TYR A 555 17.99 -20.03 13.84
C TYR A 555 17.23 -19.22 12.77
N GLY A 556 17.16 -17.90 12.90
CA GLY A 556 16.49 -17.01 11.95
C GLY A 556 14.96 -17.08 12.04
N ASN A 557 14.28 -16.74 10.94
CA ASN A 557 12.82 -16.79 10.88
C ASN A 557 12.30 -18.21 10.67
N LEU A 558 11.07 -18.47 11.15
CA LEU A 558 10.43 -19.77 11.16
C LEU A 558 10.13 -20.27 9.74
N LEU A 559 9.78 -19.38 8.79
CA LEU A 559 9.51 -19.79 7.40
C LEU A 559 10.74 -20.45 6.76
N ASP A 560 11.89 -19.79 6.83
CA ASP A 560 13.16 -20.33 6.30
C ASP A 560 13.59 -21.59 7.06
N PHE A 561 13.38 -21.62 8.38
CA PHE A 561 13.69 -22.77 9.21
C PHE A 561 12.85 -24.00 8.82
N LEU A 562 11.55 -23.82 8.58
CA LEU A 562 10.65 -24.86 8.09
C LEU A 562 11.08 -25.37 6.71
N ARG A 563 11.44 -24.48 5.78
CA ARG A 563 11.88 -24.85 4.43
C ARG A 563 13.20 -25.62 4.45
N LYS A 564 14.18 -25.18 5.26
CA LYS A 564 15.44 -25.90 5.46
C LYS A 564 15.24 -27.31 6.02
N SER A 565 14.13 -27.54 6.74
CA SER A 565 13.79 -28.86 7.26
C SER A 565 13.31 -29.85 6.20
N ARG A 566 12.97 -29.42 4.97
CA ARG A 566 12.48 -30.27 3.86
C ARG A 566 13.59 -31.19 3.34
N VAL A 567 13.89 -32.23 4.12
CA VAL A 567 15.09 -33.05 3.89
C VAL A 567 15.03 -33.85 2.58
N LEU A 568 13.85 -34.12 2.02
CA LEU A 568 13.77 -34.73 0.69
C LEU A 568 14.27 -33.80 -0.43
N GLU A 569 14.24 -32.48 -0.23
CA GLU A 569 14.82 -31.49 -1.16
C GLU A 569 16.29 -31.20 -0.83
N THR A 570 16.64 -31.09 0.46
CA THR A 570 17.99 -30.66 0.88
C THR A 570 19.00 -31.81 1.00
N ASP A 571 18.57 -33.00 1.42
CA ASP A 571 19.37 -34.23 1.49
C ASP A 571 18.52 -35.49 1.17
N PRO A 572 18.27 -35.76 -0.12
CA PRO A 572 17.42 -36.87 -0.55
C PRO A 572 17.93 -38.26 -0.12
N ALA A 573 19.23 -38.41 0.14
CA ALA A 573 19.81 -39.67 0.57
C ALA A 573 19.42 -39.98 2.02
N PHE A 574 19.63 -39.01 2.90
CA PHE A 574 19.19 -39.09 4.30
C PHE A 574 17.68 -39.32 4.41
N ALA A 575 16.90 -38.58 3.62
CA ALA A 575 15.43 -38.67 3.59
C ALA A 575 14.94 -40.09 3.29
N LYS A 576 15.51 -40.73 2.26
CA LYS A 576 15.15 -42.10 1.86
C LYS A 576 15.63 -43.16 2.83
N GLU A 577 16.83 -42.99 3.39
CA GLU A 577 17.39 -43.91 4.38
C GLU A 577 16.56 -43.92 5.67
N HIS A 578 16.16 -42.75 6.14
CA HIS A 578 15.40 -42.58 7.39
C HIS A 578 13.87 -42.58 7.18
N GLY A 579 13.43 -42.69 5.92
CA GLY A 579 12.00 -42.72 5.56
C GLY A 579 11.24 -41.45 5.96
N THR A 580 11.90 -40.28 5.98
CA THR A 580 11.31 -39.04 6.50
C THR A 580 11.37 -37.87 5.52
N ALA A 581 10.31 -37.07 5.52
CA ALA A 581 10.18 -35.84 4.75
C ALA A 581 10.68 -34.60 5.52
N SER A 582 11.04 -34.69 6.79
CA SER A 582 11.60 -33.54 7.50
C SER A 582 12.55 -33.91 8.62
N THR A 583 13.50 -33.04 8.92
CA THR A 583 14.29 -33.11 10.15
C THR A 583 13.50 -32.71 11.40
N LEU A 584 12.32 -32.09 11.24
CA LEU A 584 11.43 -31.69 12.33
C LEU A 584 10.39 -32.76 12.62
N THR A 585 10.14 -32.98 13.90
CA THR A 585 9.11 -33.90 14.39
C THR A 585 7.75 -33.21 14.49
N SER A 586 6.67 -34.00 14.49
CA SER A 586 5.32 -33.50 14.76
C SER A 586 5.23 -32.70 16.07
N GLN A 587 5.99 -33.10 17.10
CA GLN A 587 5.96 -32.44 18.40
C GLN A 587 6.62 -31.06 18.36
N GLN A 588 7.73 -30.91 17.61
CA GLN A 588 8.37 -29.61 17.40
C GLN A 588 7.48 -28.66 16.58
N LEU A 589 6.82 -29.16 15.53
CA LEU A 589 5.88 -28.34 14.75
C LEU A 589 4.71 -27.84 15.61
N LEU A 590 4.12 -28.71 16.43
CA LEU A 590 3.09 -28.31 17.39
C LEU A 590 3.63 -27.35 18.47
N GLN A 591 4.90 -27.48 18.88
CA GLN A 591 5.54 -26.54 19.81
C GLN A 591 5.62 -25.14 19.22
N PHE A 592 6.06 -25.00 17.97
CA PHE A 592 6.07 -23.68 17.32
C PHE A 592 4.68 -23.06 17.28
N ALA A 593 3.63 -23.85 16.97
CA ALA A 593 2.26 -23.36 16.98
C ALA A 593 1.79 -22.95 18.39
N ALA A 594 2.09 -23.76 19.41
CA ALA A 594 1.73 -23.50 20.80
C ALA A 594 2.42 -22.26 21.37
N ASP A 595 3.71 -22.10 21.06
CA ASP A 595 4.52 -20.93 21.40
C ASP A 595 3.92 -19.66 20.82
N VAL A 596 3.61 -19.65 19.51
CA VAL A 596 3.00 -18.49 18.84
C VAL A 596 1.60 -18.21 19.41
N ALA A 597 0.78 -19.24 19.66
CA ALA A 597 -0.54 -19.04 20.27
C ALA A 597 -0.44 -18.43 21.67
N THR A 598 0.55 -18.83 22.46
CA THR A 598 0.82 -18.30 23.81
C THR A 598 1.28 -16.84 23.75
N GLY A 599 2.20 -16.50 22.84
CA GLY A 599 2.62 -15.12 22.61
C GLY A 599 1.46 -14.22 22.13
N MET A 600 0.63 -14.71 21.21
CA MET A 600 -0.53 -13.96 20.70
C MET A 600 -1.64 -13.80 21.75
N HIS A 601 -1.81 -14.78 22.64
CA HIS A 601 -2.69 -14.64 23.81
C HIS A 601 -2.23 -13.48 24.68
N TYR A 602 -0.93 -13.44 25.04
CA TYR A 602 -0.35 -12.35 25.81
C TYR A 602 -0.51 -10.98 25.13
N LEU A 603 -0.25 -10.90 23.82
CA LEU A 603 -0.49 -9.69 23.01
C LEU A 603 -1.94 -9.22 23.09
N SER A 604 -2.89 -10.16 22.90
CA SER A 604 -4.32 -9.85 22.93
C SER A 604 -4.81 -9.40 24.30
N ASP A 605 -4.31 -9.98 25.39
CA ASP A 605 -4.62 -9.57 26.76
C ASP A 605 -4.12 -8.15 27.04
N LYS A 606 -2.97 -7.79 26.47
CA LYS A 606 -2.40 -6.44 26.50
C LYS A 606 -3.08 -5.48 25.52
N GLN A 607 -4.14 -5.89 24.83
CA GLN A 607 -4.91 -5.10 23.85
C GLN A 607 -4.08 -4.64 22.64
N PHE A 608 -3.11 -5.46 22.23
CA PHE A 608 -2.35 -5.25 20.99
C PHE A 608 -2.87 -6.13 19.86
N ILE A 609 -2.93 -5.55 18.66
CA ILE A 609 -3.21 -6.26 17.41
C ILE A 609 -1.91 -6.30 16.60
N HIS A 610 -1.50 -7.49 16.18
CA HIS A 610 -0.25 -7.71 15.45
C HIS A 610 -0.34 -7.21 14.00
N ARG A 611 -1.40 -7.60 13.27
CA ARG A 611 -1.76 -7.25 11.87
C ARG A 611 -0.92 -7.85 10.76
N ASP A 612 0.27 -8.34 11.06
CA ASP A 612 1.10 -9.07 10.10
C ASP A 612 1.66 -10.38 10.68
N LEU A 613 0.79 -11.20 11.27
CA LEU A 613 1.21 -12.48 11.83
C LEU A 613 1.40 -13.51 10.72
N ALA A 614 2.64 -13.96 10.50
CA ALA A 614 3.03 -14.93 9.49
C ALA A 614 4.32 -15.65 9.91
N ALA A 615 4.63 -16.82 9.35
CA ALA A 615 5.85 -17.57 9.72
C ALA A 615 7.15 -16.77 9.48
N ARG A 616 7.18 -15.86 8.49
CA ARG A 616 8.33 -14.96 8.24
C ARG A 616 8.57 -13.95 9.38
N ASN A 617 7.55 -13.64 10.17
CA ASN A 617 7.59 -12.70 11.30
C ASN A 617 7.66 -13.44 12.65
N VAL A 618 7.97 -14.74 12.65
CA VAL A 618 8.28 -15.52 13.85
C VAL A 618 9.74 -15.92 13.79
N LEU A 619 10.48 -15.69 14.87
CA LEU A 619 11.89 -16.04 15.01
C LEU A 619 12.05 -17.31 15.85
N VAL A 620 13.06 -18.11 15.54
CA VAL A 620 13.37 -19.34 16.27
C VAL A 620 14.60 -19.11 17.15
N GLY A 621 14.33 -19.02 18.46
CA GLY A 621 15.29 -18.71 19.50
C GLY A 621 16.11 -19.94 19.96
N GLU A 622 16.91 -19.74 21.01
CA GLU A 622 17.59 -20.84 21.70
C GLU A 622 16.59 -21.91 22.15
N SER A 623 17.03 -23.17 22.19
CA SER A 623 16.18 -24.33 22.54
C SER A 623 14.93 -24.50 21.67
N LEU A 624 14.92 -23.94 20.45
CA LEU A 624 13.81 -24.01 19.50
C LEU A 624 12.51 -23.33 20.01
N VAL A 625 12.62 -22.30 20.84
CA VAL A 625 11.46 -21.50 21.27
C VAL A 625 11.06 -20.53 20.16
N ALA A 626 9.81 -20.59 19.71
CA ALA A 626 9.28 -19.62 18.74
C ALA A 626 8.89 -18.30 19.41
N LYS A 627 9.30 -17.20 18.79
CA LYS A 627 9.16 -15.83 19.29
C LYS A 627 8.57 -14.93 18.22
N ILE A 628 7.43 -14.31 18.51
CA ILE A 628 6.76 -13.37 17.60
C ILE A 628 7.61 -12.10 17.50
N ALA A 629 7.81 -11.62 16.27
CA ALA A 629 8.63 -10.45 15.94
C ALA A 629 7.93 -9.55 14.90
N ASP A 630 8.58 -8.43 14.59
CA ASP A 630 8.16 -7.43 13.60
C ASP A 630 6.82 -6.72 13.89
N PHE A 631 6.86 -5.84 14.88
CA PHE A 631 5.69 -5.07 15.35
C PHE A 631 5.47 -3.74 14.59
N GLY A 632 6.11 -3.53 13.44
CA GLY A 632 6.06 -2.25 12.71
C GLY A 632 4.64 -1.80 12.33
N LEU A 633 3.72 -2.76 12.12
CA LEU A 633 2.31 -2.52 11.82
C LEU A 633 1.37 -2.62 13.04
N SER A 634 1.89 -3.03 14.20
CA SER A 634 1.11 -3.26 15.41
C SER A 634 0.70 -1.96 16.09
N ARG A 635 -0.46 -1.95 16.74
CA ARG A 635 -0.95 -0.80 17.53
C ARG A 635 -1.75 -1.28 18.75
N GLY A 636 -1.78 -0.46 19.81
CA GLY A 636 -2.56 -0.71 21.03
C GLY A 636 -3.97 -0.10 20.95
N GLU A 637 -4.83 -0.69 20.13
CA GLU A 637 -6.24 -0.29 19.95
C GLU A 637 -7.09 -1.56 19.74
N GLU A 638 -8.33 -1.60 20.25
CA GLU A 638 -9.24 -2.76 20.11
C GLU A 638 -9.69 -3.02 18.67
N VAL A 639 -9.82 -1.96 17.86
CA VAL A 639 -10.20 -2.00 16.43
C VAL A 639 -9.45 -0.90 15.70
N TYR A 640 -8.85 -1.22 14.56
CA TYR A 640 -8.17 -0.22 13.73
C TYR A 640 -8.59 -0.30 12.27
N VAL A 641 -8.72 0.88 11.66
CA VAL A 641 -9.00 1.07 10.24
C VAL A 641 -7.85 1.84 9.60
N LYS A 642 -7.12 1.20 8.69
CA LYS A 642 -5.98 1.81 8.00
C LYS A 642 -6.47 2.87 7.00
N LYS A 643 -5.99 4.12 7.12
CA LYS A 643 -6.39 5.27 6.26
C LYS A 643 -5.50 5.49 5.03
N THR A 644 -4.41 4.72 4.88
CA THR A 644 -3.38 4.90 3.83
C THR A 644 -3.03 3.58 3.12
N MET A 645 -2.82 3.63 1.81
CA MET A 645 -2.41 2.46 1.01
C MET A 645 -0.90 2.22 1.13
N GLY A 646 -0.52 1.13 1.77
CA GLY A 646 0.86 0.59 1.79
C GLY A 646 0.84 -0.89 1.42
N ARG A 647 2.01 -1.55 1.36
CA ARG A 647 2.09 -3.00 1.15
C ARG A 647 1.27 -3.75 2.22
N LEU A 648 0.46 -4.73 1.81
CA LEU A 648 -0.45 -5.48 2.68
C LEU A 648 -0.20 -6.99 2.50
N PRO A 649 -0.15 -7.78 3.59
CA PRO A 649 0.12 -9.22 3.55
C PRO A 649 -1.13 -10.02 3.15
N VAL A 650 -1.65 -9.80 1.94
CA VAL A 650 -2.98 -10.25 1.47
C VAL A 650 -3.29 -11.72 1.81
N ARG A 651 -2.33 -12.63 1.61
CA ARG A 651 -2.54 -14.08 1.82
C ARG A 651 -2.77 -14.47 3.29
N TRP A 652 -2.39 -13.62 4.24
CA TRP A 652 -2.60 -13.82 5.68
C TRP A 652 -3.77 -13.00 6.24
N MET A 653 -4.35 -12.11 5.44
CA MET A 653 -5.39 -11.20 5.90
C MET A 653 -6.75 -11.90 5.98
N ALA A 654 -7.49 -11.56 7.03
CA ALA A 654 -8.87 -11.98 7.19
C ALA A 654 -9.78 -11.31 6.16
N ILE A 655 -10.95 -11.91 5.87
CA ILE A 655 -11.92 -11.38 4.89
C ILE A 655 -12.30 -9.92 5.21
N GLU A 656 -12.53 -9.60 6.50
CA GLU A 656 -12.87 -8.25 6.93
C GLU A 656 -11.70 -7.26 6.76
N SER A 657 -10.47 -7.73 6.91
CA SER A 657 -9.27 -6.93 6.69
C SER A 657 -9.06 -6.66 5.20
N LEU A 658 -9.29 -7.67 4.35
CA LEU A 658 -9.21 -7.55 2.89
C LEU A 658 -10.23 -6.55 2.37
N ASN A 659 -11.50 -6.69 2.74
CA ASN A 659 -12.60 -5.93 2.15
C ASN A 659 -12.77 -4.53 2.75
N TYR A 660 -12.44 -4.37 4.04
CA TYR A 660 -12.80 -3.16 4.79
C TYR A 660 -11.62 -2.56 5.56
N SER A 661 -10.42 -3.10 5.43
CA SER A 661 -9.22 -2.66 6.19
C SER A 661 -9.42 -2.67 7.71
N VAL A 662 -10.27 -3.57 8.21
CA VAL A 662 -10.53 -3.76 9.65
C VAL A 662 -9.55 -4.76 10.24
N TYR A 663 -8.87 -4.38 11.30
CA TYR A 663 -7.94 -5.24 12.05
C TYR A 663 -8.39 -5.34 13.50
N THR A 664 -8.41 -6.57 14.02
CA THR A 664 -8.83 -6.95 15.39
C THR A 664 -8.02 -8.15 15.87
N THR A 665 -8.12 -8.49 17.16
CA THR A 665 -7.57 -9.77 17.65
C THR A 665 -8.14 -10.98 16.91
N LYS A 666 -9.37 -10.90 16.38
CA LYS A 666 -10.00 -11.95 15.57
C LYS A 666 -9.46 -12.01 14.14
N SER A 667 -8.97 -10.91 13.58
CA SER A 667 -8.24 -10.96 12.31
C SER A 667 -6.87 -11.59 12.49
N ASP A 668 -6.19 -11.35 13.63
CA ASP A 668 -4.94 -12.06 13.95
C ASP A 668 -5.15 -13.57 14.15
N VAL A 669 -6.31 -13.99 14.68
CA VAL A 669 -6.67 -15.42 14.74
C VAL A 669 -6.76 -16.04 13.35
N TRP A 670 -7.29 -15.32 12.36
CA TRP A 670 -7.29 -15.79 10.97
C TRP A 670 -5.86 -15.97 10.45
N SER A 671 -5.01 -14.95 10.65
CA SER A 671 -3.60 -14.98 10.26
C SER A 671 -2.84 -16.12 10.96
N PHE A 672 -3.16 -16.41 12.23
CA PHE A 672 -2.66 -17.58 12.94
C PHE A 672 -3.07 -18.90 12.29
N GLY A 673 -4.31 -19.02 11.81
CA GLY A 673 -4.74 -20.19 11.04
C GLY A 673 -3.89 -20.41 9.79
N VAL A 674 -3.57 -19.32 9.08
CA VAL A 674 -2.66 -19.36 7.90
C VAL A 674 -1.25 -19.78 8.32
N LEU A 675 -0.72 -19.20 9.40
CA LEU A 675 0.59 -19.56 9.97
C LEU A 675 0.64 -21.04 10.41
N LEU A 676 -0.43 -21.56 11.01
CA LEU A 676 -0.52 -22.98 11.38
C LEU A 676 -0.46 -23.87 10.15
N TRP A 677 -1.09 -23.46 9.04
CA TRP A 677 -0.97 -24.14 7.75
C TRP A 677 0.45 -24.06 7.19
N GLU A 678 1.16 -22.93 7.31
CA GLU A 678 2.58 -22.81 6.95
C GLU A 678 3.45 -23.79 7.76
N ILE A 679 3.25 -23.88 9.07
CA ILE A 679 3.97 -24.81 9.95
C ILE A 679 3.77 -26.26 9.49
N VAL A 680 2.51 -26.68 9.30
CA VAL A 680 2.19 -28.06 8.94
C VAL A 680 2.65 -28.41 7.52
N SER A 681 2.60 -27.46 6.60
CA SER A 681 3.06 -27.64 5.21
C SER A 681 4.58 -27.47 5.03
N LEU A 682 5.33 -27.26 6.12
CA LEU A 682 6.76 -26.98 6.13
C LEU A 682 7.13 -25.77 5.26
N GLY A 683 6.40 -24.67 5.41
CA GLY A 683 6.67 -23.40 4.73
C GLY A 683 6.21 -23.35 3.28
N GLY A 684 5.10 -24.03 2.94
CA GLY A 684 4.44 -23.86 1.66
C GLY A 684 3.86 -22.45 1.52
N THR A 685 3.75 -21.93 0.30
CA THR A 685 3.12 -20.62 0.06
C THR A 685 1.61 -20.73 0.26
N PRO A 686 0.99 -19.93 1.17
CA PRO A 686 -0.45 -19.97 1.36
C PRO A 686 -1.20 -19.66 0.06
N TYR A 687 -2.17 -20.50 -0.29
CA TYR A 687 -2.92 -20.40 -1.54
C TYR A 687 -2.00 -20.38 -2.79
N CYS A 688 -0.97 -21.24 -2.81
CA CYS A 688 -0.01 -21.39 -3.91
C CYS A 688 -0.71 -21.50 -5.28
N GLY A 689 -0.23 -20.75 -6.27
CA GLY A 689 -0.81 -20.72 -7.62
C GLY A 689 -2.08 -19.88 -7.78
N MET A 690 -2.59 -19.27 -6.71
CA MET A 690 -3.71 -18.32 -6.73
C MET A 690 -3.21 -16.88 -6.61
N THR A 691 -3.78 -15.98 -7.39
CA THR A 691 -3.50 -14.54 -7.31
C THR A 691 -4.24 -13.90 -6.13
N CYS A 692 -3.74 -12.74 -5.66
CA CYS A 692 -4.43 -11.95 -4.64
C CYS A 692 -5.87 -11.58 -5.03
N ALA A 693 -6.13 -11.29 -6.32
CA ALA A 693 -7.47 -10.94 -6.81
C ALA A 693 -8.44 -12.12 -6.71
N GLU A 694 -7.99 -13.33 -7.03
CA GLU A 694 -8.80 -14.54 -6.86
C GLU A 694 -9.11 -14.83 -5.39
N LEU A 695 -8.19 -14.51 -4.47
CA LEU A 695 -8.46 -14.63 -3.03
C LEU A 695 -9.57 -13.70 -2.56
N TYR A 696 -9.56 -12.45 -3.04
CA TYR A 696 -10.63 -11.48 -2.78
C TYR A 696 -12.01 -12.00 -3.23
N GLU A 697 -12.06 -12.75 -4.32
CA GLU A 697 -13.30 -13.30 -4.87
C GLU A 697 -13.73 -14.59 -4.16
N LYS A 698 -12.78 -15.52 -3.93
CA LYS A 698 -13.06 -16.89 -3.48
C LYS A 698 -13.24 -17.01 -1.97
N LEU A 699 -12.49 -16.26 -1.16
CA LEU A 699 -12.60 -16.35 0.30
C LEU A 699 -14.02 -16.02 0.81
N PRO A 700 -14.71 -14.97 0.32
CA PRO A 700 -16.11 -14.71 0.68
C PRO A 700 -17.11 -15.77 0.18
N GLN A 701 -16.74 -16.58 -0.82
CA GLN A 701 -17.56 -17.68 -1.33
C GLN A 701 -17.39 -18.97 -0.49
N GLY A 702 -16.61 -18.90 0.60
CA GLY A 702 -16.36 -20.03 1.49
C GLY A 702 -15.15 -20.89 1.12
N TYR A 703 -14.38 -20.51 0.09
CA TYR A 703 -13.14 -21.22 -0.26
C TYR A 703 -12.11 -21.10 0.88
N ARG A 704 -11.43 -22.20 1.21
CA ARG A 704 -10.33 -22.27 2.19
C ARG A 704 -9.22 -23.16 1.67
N MET A 705 -8.01 -23.02 2.21
CA MET A 705 -6.90 -23.90 1.86
C MET A 705 -7.25 -25.35 2.15
N GLU A 706 -6.85 -26.24 1.26
CA GLU A 706 -7.02 -27.67 1.42
C GLU A 706 -6.19 -28.20 2.60
N GLN A 707 -6.67 -29.29 3.21
CA GLN A 707 -5.94 -30.00 4.25
C GLN A 707 -4.63 -30.56 3.70
N PRO A 708 -3.46 -30.21 4.27
CA PRO A 708 -2.20 -30.83 3.87
C PRO A 708 -2.28 -32.34 4.07
N ARG A 709 -1.72 -33.12 3.13
CA ARG A 709 -1.78 -34.60 3.17
C ARG A 709 -1.12 -35.21 4.41
N ASN A 710 -0.20 -34.48 5.02
CA ASN A 710 0.48 -34.84 6.26
C ASN A 710 -0.24 -34.35 7.52
N CYS A 711 -1.42 -33.73 7.42
CA CYS A 711 -2.12 -33.09 8.54
C CYS A 711 -3.23 -33.98 9.11
N ASP A 712 -3.24 -34.19 10.43
CA ASP A 712 -4.35 -34.81 11.14
C ASP A 712 -5.61 -33.90 11.17
N ASP A 713 -6.79 -34.52 11.13
CA ASP A 713 -8.07 -33.83 11.08
C ASP A 713 -8.26 -32.84 12.24
N GLU A 714 -7.72 -33.15 13.42
CA GLU A 714 -7.85 -32.31 14.60
C GLU A 714 -7.13 -30.96 14.43
N VAL A 715 -5.95 -30.98 13.80
CA VAL A 715 -5.17 -29.75 13.53
C VAL A 715 -5.81 -28.97 12.40
N TYR A 716 -6.28 -29.65 11.34
CA TYR A 716 -6.96 -28.97 10.25
C TYR A 716 -8.30 -28.36 10.70
N GLU A 717 -9.03 -29.02 11.60
CA GLU A 717 -10.25 -28.45 12.17
C GLU A 717 -9.95 -27.18 12.98
N LEU A 718 -8.84 -27.13 13.72
CA LEU A 718 -8.39 -25.90 14.37
C LEU A 718 -8.11 -24.78 13.34
N MET A 719 -7.48 -25.10 12.20
CA MET A 719 -7.30 -24.13 11.10
C MET A 719 -8.65 -23.63 10.57
N ARG A 720 -9.62 -24.52 10.34
CA ARG A 720 -10.97 -24.16 9.87
C ARG A 720 -11.73 -23.29 10.87
N GLN A 721 -11.57 -23.53 12.17
CA GLN A 721 -12.14 -22.68 13.22
C GLN A 721 -11.55 -21.27 13.16
N CYS A 722 -10.24 -21.14 12.92
CA CYS A 722 -9.57 -19.84 12.74
C CYS A 722 -10.06 -19.09 11.49
N TRP A 723 -10.44 -19.81 10.42
CA TRP A 723 -10.92 -19.22 9.17
C TRP A 723 -12.44 -19.15 9.04
N ARG A 724 -13.20 -19.16 10.12
CA ARG A 724 -14.66 -18.91 10.04
C ARG A 724 -14.92 -17.52 9.45
N ASP A 725 -15.93 -17.44 8.59
CA ASP A 725 -16.32 -16.20 7.91
C ASP A 725 -16.55 -15.07 8.91
N ARG A 726 -17.29 -15.38 9.97
CA ARG A 726 -17.67 -14.42 11.01
C ARG A 726 -16.56 -14.30 12.06
N PRO A 727 -15.95 -13.12 12.28
CA PRO A 727 -14.82 -12.97 13.19
C PRO A 727 -15.11 -13.42 14.63
N TYR A 728 -16.32 -13.19 15.12
CA TYR A 728 -16.72 -13.56 16.48
C TYR A 728 -16.91 -15.07 16.69
N GLU A 729 -17.05 -15.86 15.62
CA GLU A 729 -17.14 -17.32 15.72
C GLU A 729 -15.75 -17.98 15.80
N ARG A 730 -14.67 -17.22 15.53
CA ARG A 730 -13.29 -17.70 15.62
C ARG A 730 -12.87 -17.84 17.08
N PRO A 731 -12.12 -18.89 17.45
CA PRO A 731 -11.69 -19.09 18.84
C PRO A 731 -10.73 -17.97 19.29
N PRO A 732 -10.78 -17.49 20.54
CA PRO A 732 -9.73 -16.62 21.09
C PRO A 732 -8.41 -17.38 21.25
N PHE A 733 -7.28 -16.67 21.26
CA PHE A 733 -5.95 -17.28 21.43
C PHE A 733 -5.80 -18.11 22.71
N SER A 734 -6.49 -17.74 23.79
CA SER A 734 -6.56 -18.53 25.02
C SER A 734 -7.09 -19.95 24.77
N GLN A 735 -8.15 -20.09 23.95
CA GLN A 735 -8.71 -21.39 23.59
C GLN A 735 -7.81 -22.15 22.62
N ILE A 736 -7.17 -21.44 21.67
CA ILE A 736 -6.23 -22.05 20.71
C ILE A 736 -5.02 -22.65 21.45
N SER A 737 -4.44 -21.90 22.39
CA SER A 737 -3.31 -22.35 23.21
C SER A 737 -3.66 -23.61 24.01
N VAL A 738 -4.84 -23.65 24.65
CA VAL A 738 -5.33 -24.84 25.36
C VAL A 738 -5.47 -26.06 24.42
N GLN A 739 -6.03 -25.87 23.23
CA GLN A 739 -6.17 -26.97 22.26
C GLN A 739 -4.81 -27.52 21.80
N LEU A 740 -3.85 -26.65 21.50
CA LEU A 740 -2.51 -27.06 21.07
C LEU A 740 -1.73 -27.75 22.19
N ASN A 741 -1.77 -27.23 23.42
CA ASN A 741 -1.11 -27.87 24.57
C ASN A 741 -1.68 -29.27 24.83
N ARG A 742 -3.00 -29.45 24.69
CA ARG A 742 -3.63 -30.77 24.77
C ARG A 742 -3.10 -31.72 23.69
N MET A 743 -2.97 -31.26 22.45
CA MET A 743 -2.40 -32.07 21.36
C MET A 743 -0.94 -32.44 21.65
N GLN A 744 -0.16 -31.54 22.23
CA GLN A 744 1.22 -31.83 22.64
C GLN A 744 1.31 -32.88 23.75
N GLU A 745 0.43 -32.81 24.76
CA GLU A 745 0.35 -33.77 25.86
C GLU A 745 -0.09 -35.16 25.41
N ALA A 746 -0.96 -35.23 24.39
CA ALA A 746 -1.47 -36.50 23.85
C ALA A 746 -0.38 -37.37 23.20
N ARG A 747 0.79 -36.80 22.84
CA ARG A 747 1.93 -37.50 22.20
C ARG A 747 1.54 -38.34 20.96
N LYS A 748 0.42 -38.00 20.32
CA LYS A 748 -0.01 -38.52 19.01
C LYS A 748 0.77 -37.79 17.91
N ALA A 749 1.09 -38.48 16.82
CA ALA A 749 1.63 -37.83 15.63
C ALA A 749 0.51 -37.11 14.87
N TYR A 750 0.42 -35.79 15.06
CA TYR A 750 -0.57 -34.93 14.42
C TYR A 750 -0.11 -34.41 13.05
N VAL A 751 1.19 -34.45 12.79
CA VAL A 751 1.78 -34.16 11.48
C VAL A 751 2.62 -35.36 11.05
N ASN A 752 2.22 -36.01 9.96
CA ASN A 752 2.88 -37.20 9.44
C ASN A 752 4.12 -36.82 8.63
N MET A 753 5.30 -37.14 9.17
CA MET A 753 6.58 -36.86 8.51
C MET A 753 7.15 -38.06 7.74
N ALA A 754 6.43 -39.18 7.65
CA ALA A 754 6.88 -40.36 6.92
C ALA A 754 6.75 -40.14 5.40
N LEU A 755 7.74 -40.63 4.65
CA LEU A 755 7.65 -40.71 3.20
C LEU A 755 6.67 -41.81 2.78
N PHE A 756 5.80 -41.52 1.82
CA PHE A 756 4.86 -42.47 1.21
C PHE A 756 4.88 -42.33 -0.32
N GLU A 757 4.31 -43.31 -1.03
CA GLU A 757 4.27 -43.29 -2.50
C GLU A 757 3.56 -42.02 -3.01
N ASN A 758 4.24 -41.26 -3.89
CA ASN A 758 3.80 -39.96 -4.40
C ASN A 758 3.72 -38.83 -3.36
N PHE A 759 4.58 -38.85 -2.33
CA PHE A 759 4.76 -37.71 -1.43
C PHE A 759 5.22 -36.46 -2.22
N THR A 760 4.57 -35.33 -1.97
CA THR A 760 4.93 -34.01 -2.53
C THR A 760 4.74 -32.95 -1.46
N TYR A 761 5.72 -32.06 -1.29
CA TYR A 761 5.53 -30.89 -0.44
C TYR A 761 4.49 -29.92 -1.01
N ALA A 762 3.94 -29.07 -0.14
CA ALA A 762 3.19 -27.91 -0.61
C ALA A 762 4.11 -26.99 -1.43
N GLY A 763 3.57 -26.50 -2.55
CA GLY A 763 4.32 -25.65 -3.49
C GLY A 763 4.85 -24.37 -2.84
N ILE A 764 6.00 -23.91 -3.36
CA ILE A 764 6.59 -22.61 -3.04
C ILE A 764 6.51 -21.77 -4.32
N ASP A 765 5.83 -20.63 -4.24
CA ASP A 765 5.72 -19.65 -5.32
C ASP A 765 6.56 -18.42 -4.97
N ALA A 766 7.83 -18.44 -5.42
CA ALA A 766 8.78 -17.37 -5.17
C ALA A 766 8.31 -16.01 -5.73
N THR A 767 7.54 -16.01 -6.83
CA THR A 767 7.02 -14.77 -7.44
C THR A 767 5.93 -14.11 -6.59
N ALA A 768 5.23 -14.89 -5.79
CA ALA A 768 4.21 -14.41 -4.86
C ALA A 768 4.78 -13.94 -3.52
N GLU A 769 6.06 -14.22 -3.23
CA GLU A 769 6.74 -13.87 -1.97
C GLU A 769 7.64 -12.62 -2.09
N GLU A 770 8.05 -12.26 -3.30
CA GLU A 770 8.75 -11.00 -3.61
C GLU A 770 7.78 -9.81 -3.84
N ALA A 771 6.48 -10.07 -3.96
CA ALA A 771 5.40 -9.10 -4.21
C ALA A 771 4.75 -8.58 -2.92
#